data_AF-A0A7C9I2E1-F1
#
_entry.id   AF-A0A7C9I2E1-F1
#
_cell.length_a   1.000
_cell.length_b   1.000
_cell.length_c   1.000
_cell.angle_alpha   90.00
_cell.angle_beta   90.00
_cell.angle_gamma   90.00
#
_symmetry.space_group_name_H-M   'P 1'
#
loop_
_entity.id
_entity.type
_entity.pdbx_description
1 polymer ?
#
loop_
_entity_poly.entity_id
_entity_poly.type
_entity_poly.pdbx_seq_one_letter_code
_entity_poly.pdbx_strand_id
1 'polypeptide(L)'
;MNLRVQALERGLTSLLRAQHPAGSWTDFWLPVGTSDAWVTAYVGLALHAVSVCPWLPKEPRYRARTAAQHAAQWLLTHEHPRGGWGYNAAVSADADSTAHALSLLARLGQPIPAGALAILRAHEVDGEGFRTYLWPNPAHAWTRPSPDVTAAALRALHDLGDLSTAGLHGAWTVMLAPQQTSEGLWTGFWWTGPAYPTGLTLEVWAASGRPTRPEPPTLSQTGHAFDLAWQLRAQQALGQPQAAATTAQLLSRQADDGAWPGAPILRVPPAHPASVGFTLTARDDRRVFTTASVLRALALGDPDSMESSRPRRSPTTSAAPPHPLHDVVTRAALAAGLTQPQAQDAQTLFAHLTRLSLHPPGLWPSRQLTALSGGLPLEFSCVTGPQVPAALRYAAEVGDPFLPPPARTQSGLRILEDVAAHLGFQAGWARLWPALRVLTDPMNAAPDGTRFTVWGGVNQVLSSAETVQAPALKIYLNTLHRTLGGGRARIDAALDAAGFAVSNRLRRMLDLLDQAGFPQEVGFALGGQDQVACKLYYELHGWRPALIETILSLTDLPARPEVLKPEIPGLIRAGLARKSRSGIGLRIDPVTGDVRELMVACAFPTPLLPLHETVRRVETWLRSQGDDPAAYLALVRALLSTWPDQHLPTPAMHSLFTQTVTHKGRRTALYLRPFLQGSAEPAPV
;
A
#
# COMPACT_ATOMS: atom_id res chain seq x y z
N MET A 1 10.93 -0.94 34.24
CA MET A 1 10.21 -1.89 33.36
C MET A 1 11.21 -2.43 32.34
N ASN A 2 11.31 -3.76 32.19
CA ASN A 2 12.27 -4.42 31.31
C ASN A 2 12.11 -3.89 29.85
N LEU A 3 13.22 -3.51 29.20
CA LEU A 3 13.22 -2.93 27.84
C LEU A 3 12.53 -3.85 26.83
N ARG A 4 12.67 -5.17 27.00
CA ARG A 4 12.02 -6.18 26.16
C ARG A 4 10.50 -6.19 26.32
N VAL A 5 9.99 -6.03 27.56
CA VAL A 5 8.56 -5.91 27.83
C VAL A 5 8.00 -4.67 27.14
N GLN A 6 8.68 -3.53 27.28
CA GLN A 6 8.27 -2.28 26.59
C GLN A 6 8.27 -2.44 25.07
N ALA A 7 9.27 -3.11 24.51
CA ALA A 7 9.32 -3.35 23.07
C ALA A 7 8.19 -4.28 22.60
N LEU A 8 7.91 -5.36 23.33
CA LEU A 8 6.77 -6.24 23.03
C LEU A 8 5.43 -5.50 23.09
N GLU A 9 5.22 -4.64 24.09
CA GLU A 9 3.97 -3.87 24.22
C GLU A 9 3.78 -2.86 23.10
N ARG A 10 4.85 -2.16 22.70
CA ARG A 10 4.82 -1.23 21.56
C ARG A 10 4.58 -1.98 20.25
N GLY A 11 5.27 -3.09 20.03
CA GLY A 11 5.08 -3.92 18.83
C GLY A 11 3.68 -4.54 18.76
N LEU A 12 3.15 -5.03 19.89
CA LEU A 12 1.77 -5.49 20.00
C LEU A 12 0.80 -4.36 19.64
N THR A 13 0.99 -3.17 20.22
CA THR A 13 0.12 -2.01 19.92
C THR A 13 0.17 -1.64 18.44
N SER A 14 1.34 -1.72 17.81
CA SER A 14 1.50 -1.50 16.37
C SER A 14 0.68 -2.52 15.54
N LEU A 15 0.80 -3.83 15.82
CA LEU A 15 0.01 -4.85 15.13
C LEU A 15 -1.50 -4.69 15.34
N LEU A 16 -1.92 -4.34 16.55
CA LEU A 16 -3.35 -4.12 16.85
C LEU A 16 -3.91 -2.92 16.10
N ARG A 17 -3.12 -1.85 15.91
CA ARG A 17 -3.52 -0.71 15.07
C ARG A 17 -3.66 -1.08 13.60
N ALA A 18 -2.87 -2.04 13.13
CA ALA A 18 -2.91 -2.55 11.76
C ALA A 18 -4.00 -3.61 11.54
N GLN A 19 -4.65 -4.11 12.60
CA GLN A 19 -5.71 -5.13 12.48
C GLN A 19 -6.97 -4.49 11.89
N HIS A 20 -7.56 -5.18 10.92
CA HIS A 20 -8.85 -4.80 10.37
C HIS A 20 -9.97 -4.94 11.39
N PRO A 21 -11.08 -4.18 11.23
CA PRO A 21 -12.26 -4.34 12.08
C PRO A 21 -12.78 -5.79 12.15
N ALA A 22 -12.62 -6.55 11.06
CA ALA A 22 -13.03 -7.96 10.97
C ALA A 22 -12.03 -8.95 11.57
N GLY A 23 -10.86 -8.51 12.03
CA GLY A 23 -9.85 -9.34 12.69
C GLY A 23 -8.67 -9.78 11.83
N SER A 24 -8.63 -9.43 10.54
CA SER A 24 -7.55 -9.80 9.61
C SER A 24 -6.39 -8.80 9.59
N TRP A 25 -5.31 -9.19 8.92
CA TRP A 25 -4.23 -8.33 8.46
C TRP A 25 -3.97 -8.59 6.99
N THR A 26 -3.36 -7.61 6.34
CA THR A 26 -2.88 -7.78 4.98
C THR A 26 -1.49 -7.23 4.82
N ASP A 27 -0.65 -7.95 4.08
CA ASP A 27 0.63 -7.43 3.63
C ASP A 27 1.05 -8.07 2.30
N PHE A 28 2.19 -7.63 1.77
CA PHE A 28 2.76 -8.03 0.48
C PHE A 28 1.79 -7.76 -0.66
N TRP A 29 2.12 -6.79 -1.51
CA TRP A 29 1.40 -6.61 -2.76
C TRP A 29 2.06 -7.43 -3.88
N LEU A 30 1.27 -8.28 -4.54
CA LEU A 30 1.64 -9.03 -5.73
C LEU A 30 0.67 -8.75 -6.88
N PRO A 31 0.99 -9.16 -8.13
CA PRO A 31 0.04 -9.08 -9.25
C PRO A 31 -1.31 -9.77 -9.00
N VAL A 32 -1.33 -10.79 -8.11
CA VAL A 32 -2.54 -11.50 -7.68
C VAL A 32 -3.31 -10.80 -6.55
N GLY A 33 -2.89 -9.60 -6.15
CA GLY A 33 -3.45 -8.83 -5.05
C GLY A 33 -2.57 -8.85 -3.80
N THR A 34 -3.11 -8.32 -2.70
CA THR A 34 -2.46 -8.33 -1.39
C THR A 34 -2.71 -9.67 -0.69
N SER A 35 -1.79 -10.15 0.14
CA SER A 35 -2.05 -11.32 0.98
C SER A 35 -3.03 -10.95 2.10
N ASP A 36 -3.98 -11.84 2.41
CA ASP A 36 -4.88 -11.70 3.55
C ASP A 36 -4.80 -12.89 4.51
N ALA A 37 -5.21 -14.10 4.10
CA ALA A 37 -5.36 -15.26 4.97
C ALA A 37 -4.02 -15.76 5.51
N TRP A 38 -3.00 -15.86 4.67
CA TRP A 38 -1.66 -16.26 5.08
C TRP A 38 -1.06 -15.30 6.12
N VAL A 39 -1.06 -14.00 5.84
CA VAL A 39 -0.56 -12.98 6.78
C VAL A 39 -1.39 -12.98 8.06
N THR A 40 -2.72 -13.10 7.96
CA THR A 40 -3.61 -13.15 9.13
C THR A 40 -3.30 -14.34 10.03
N ALA A 41 -3.15 -15.53 9.47
CA ALA A 41 -2.80 -16.72 10.22
C ALA A 41 -1.43 -16.61 10.88
N TYR A 42 -0.44 -16.11 10.13
CA TYR A 42 0.91 -15.92 10.62
C TYR A 42 0.98 -14.92 11.79
N VAL A 43 0.33 -13.75 11.64
CA VAL A 43 0.25 -12.72 12.68
C VAL A 43 -0.50 -13.26 13.90
N GLY A 44 -1.61 -13.99 13.69
CA GLY A 44 -2.35 -14.64 14.77
C GLY A 44 -1.49 -15.62 15.57
N LEU A 45 -0.61 -16.41 14.92
CA LEU A 45 0.33 -17.30 15.61
C LEU A 45 1.36 -16.52 16.46
N ALA A 46 1.85 -15.39 15.96
CA ALA A 46 2.75 -14.53 16.73
C ALA A 46 2.03 -13.92 17.96
N LEU A 47 0.80 -13.45 17.79
CA LEU A 47 -0.03 -12.93 18.88
C LEU A 47 -0.36 -14.03 19.91
N HIS A 48 -0.63 -15.25 19.46
CA HIS A 48 -0.78 -16.39 20.37
C HIS A 48 0.48 -16.61 21.21
N ALA A 49 1.68 -16.57 20.61
CA ALA A 49 2.94 -16.69 21.34
C ALA A 49 3.11 -15.59 22.42
N VAL A 50 2.71 -14.36 22.12
CA VAL A 50 2.66 -13.27 23.12
C VAL A 50 1.63 -13.59 24.22
N SER A 51 0.46 -14.10 23.86
CA SER A 51 -0.63 -14.37 24.82
C SER A 51 -0.29 -15.45 25.87
N VAL A 52 0.53 -16.44 25.49
CA VAL A 52 0.93 -17.55 26.37
C VAL A 52 2.27 -17.30 27.08
N CYS A 53 2.93 -16.18 26.80
CA CYS A 53 4.23 -15.85 27.36
C CYS A 53 4.13 -15.61 28.89
N PRO A 54 4.68 -16.47 29.77
CA PRO A 54 4.33 -16.46 31.19
C PRO A 54 4.85 -15.23 31.96
N TRP A 55 5.92 -14.62 31.47
CA TRP A 55 6.57 -13.47 32.12
C TRP A 55 6.03 -12.11 31.68
N LEU A 56 5.12 -12.06 30.70
CA LEU A 56 4.45 -10.81 30.32
C LEU A 56 3.32 -10.46 31.30
N PRO A 57 3.08 -9.15 31.54
CA PRO A 57 1.92 -8.71 32.31
C PRO A 57 0.60 -9.25 31.73
N LYS A 58 -0.44 -9.40 32.56
CA LYS A 58 -1.74 -9.95 32.13
C LYS A 58 -2.39 -9.17 31.00
N GLU A 59 -2.29 -7.84 31.03
CA GLU A 59 -2.98 -6.96 30.09
C GLU A 59 -2.50 -7.11 28.63
N PRO A 60 -1.19 -7.02 28.30
CA PRO A 60 -0.70 -7.32 26.95
C PRO A 60 -1.08 -8.73 26.47
N ARG A 61 -1.06 -9.74 27.35
CA ARG A 61 -1.44 -11.11 27.02
C ARG A 61 -2.91 -11.23 26.64
N TYR A 62 -3.79 -10.56 27.38
CA TYR A 62 -5.23 -10.54 27.11
C TYR A 62 -5.53 -9.86 25.76
N ARG A 63 -4.92 -8.69 25.50
CA ARG A 63 -5.05 -7.99 24.22
C ARG A 63 -4.56 -8.85 23.04
N ALA A 64 -3.41 -9.51 23.18
CA ALA A 64 -2.87 -10.39 22.16
C ALA A 64 -3.78 -11.61 21.90
N ARG A 65 -4.30 -12.23 22.96
CA ARG A 65 -5.25 -13.36 22.84
C ARG A 65 -6.51 -12.95 22.09
N THR A 66 -7.11 -11.82 22.47
CA THR A 66 -8.34 -11.31 21.87
C THR A 66 -8.15 -11.07 20.37
N ALA A 67 -7.06 -10.42 19.98
CA ALA A 67 -6.76 -10.18 18.58
C ALA A 67 -6.49 -11.47 17.78
N ALA A 68 -5.79 -12.45 18.38
CA ALA A 68 -5.60 -13.77 17.77
C ALA A 68 -6.92 -14.54 17.59
N GLN A 69 -7.87 -14.40 18.53
CA GLN A 69 -9.21 -14.98 18.41
C GLN A 69 -10.02 -14.34 17.29
N HIS A 70 -9.96 -13.01 17.12
CA HIS A 70 -10.58 -12.35 15.98
C HIS A 70 -9.98 -12.82 14.64
N ALA A 71 -8.65 -13.03 14.60
CA ALA A 71 -7.98 -13.59 13.43
C ALA A 71 -8.49 -14.99 13.07
N ALA A 72 -8.61 -15.86 14.06
CA ALA A 72 -9.14 -17.21 13.89
C ALA A 72 -10.60 -17.19 13.42
N GLN A 73 -11.45 -16.34 14.01
CA GLN A 73 -12.83 -16.19 13.58
C GLN A 73 -12.93 -15.69 12.14
N TRP A 74 -12.07 -14.74 11.75
CA TRP A 74 -11.99 -14.29 10.37
C TRP A 74 -11.61 -15.43 9.42
N LEU A 75 -10.56 -16.21 9.74
CA LEU A 75 -10.13 -17.36 8.93
C LEU A 75 -11.26 -18.39 8.75
N LEU A 76 -11.99 -18.74 9.81
CA LEU A 76 -13.12 -19.67 9.74
C LEU A 76 -14.24 -19.19 8.80
N THR A 77 -14.42 -17.87 8.67
CA THR A 77 -15.45 -17.28 7.77
C THR A 77 -14.93 -17.05 6.35
N HIS A 78 -13.63 -17.22 6.10
CA HIS A 78 -12.97 -16.97 4.83
C HIS A 78 -12.21 -18.22 4.31
N GLU A 79 -12.60 -19.42 4.76
CA GLU A 79 -12.14 -20.68 4.15
C GLU A 79 -12.61 -20.76 2.69
N HIS A 80 -11.78 -21.33 1.80
CA HIS A 80 -12.22 -21.57 0.43
C HIS A 80 -13.37 -22.59 0.38
N PRO A 81 -14.26 -22.51 -0.64
CA PRO A 81 -15.33 -23.50 -0.81
C PRO A 81 -14.86 -24.95 -0.95
N ARG A 82 -13.60 -25.18 -1.34
CA ARG A 82 -12.97 -26.51 -1.46
C ARG A 82 -12.10 -26.89 -0.26
N GLY A 83 -12.15 -26.09 0.80
CA GLY A 83 -11.33 -26.22 1.99
C GLY A 83 -10.02 -25.46 1.93
N GLY A 84 -9.49 -25.14 3.12
CA GLY A 84 -8.19 -24.50 3.30
C GLY A 84 -8.16 -23.02 2.94
N TRP A 85 -6.95 -22.46 2.93
CA TRP A 85 -6.67 -21.05 2.69
C TRP A 85 -5.54 -20.90 1.68
N GLY A 86 -5.59 -19.83 0.88
CA GLY A 86 -4.52 -19.45 -0.04
C GLY A 86 -3.84 -18.15 0.38
N TYR A 87 -2.92 -17.67 -0.46
CA TYR A 87 -2.29 -16.35 -0.31
C TYR A 87 -3.32 -15.23 -0.09
N ASN A 88 -4.41 -15.26 -0.85
CA ASN A 88 -5.62 -14.48 -0.62
C ASN A 88 -6.87 -15.20 -1.17
N ALA A 89 -8.06 -14.62 -1.00
CA ALA A 89 -9.31 -15.22 -1.46
C ALA A 89 -9.41 -15.46 -2.99
N ALA A 90 -8.57 -14.80 -3.81
CA ALA A 90 -8.53 -14.99 -5.27
C ALA A 90 -7.49 -16.03 -5.72
N VAL A 91 -6.58 -16.44 -4.84
CA VAL A 91 -5.57 -17.47 -5.09
C VAL A 91 -6.10 -18.80 -4.57
N SER A 92 -5.78 -19.92 -5.23
CA SER A 92 -6.21 -21.24 -4.75
C SER A 92 -5.60 -21.54 -3.38
N ALA A 93 -6.30 -22.34 -2.57
CA ALA A 93 -5.76 -22.84 -1.32
C ALA A 93 -4.42 -23.55 -1.53
N ASP A 94 -3.48 -23.30 -0.61
CA ASP A 94 -2.10 -23.77 -0.66
C ASP A 94 -1.67 -24.33 0.71
N ALA A 95 -0.60 -25.13 0.72
CA ALA A 95 -0.15 -25.80 1.94
C ALA A 95 0.38 -24.85 3.02
N ASP A 96 1.08 -23.77 2.66
CA ASP A 96 1.71 -22.88 3.64
C ASP A 96 0.64 -22.05 4.36
N SER A 97 -0.22 -21.38 3.59
CA SER A 97 -1.38 -20.63 4.08
C SER A 97 -2.29 -21.50 4.96
N THR A 98 -2.61 -22.71 4.48
CA THR A 98 -3.45 -23.65 5.22
C THR A 98 -2.79 -24.15 6.50
N ALA A 99 -1.48 -24.43 6.48
CA ALA A 99 -0.74 -24.89 7.65
C ALA A 99 -0.69 -23.84 8.77
N HIS A 100 -0.39 -22.57 8.46
CA HIS A 100 -0.41 -21.51 9.49
C HIS A 100 -1.82 -21.33 10.06
N ALA A 101 -2.86 -21.36 9.22
CA ALA A 101 -4.24 -21.22 9.67
C ALA A 101 -4.65 -22.37 10.60
N LEU A 102 -4.40 -23.62 10.20
CA LEU A 102 -4.66 -24.81 11.03
C LEU A 102 -3.89 -24.77 12.35
N SER A 103 -2.61 -24.40 12.33
CA SER A 103 -1.79 -24.23 13.55
C SER A 103 -2.43 -23.22 14.51
N LEU A 104 -2.91 -22.08 14.00
CA LEU A 104 -3.54 -21.05 14.82
C LEU A 104 -4.85 -21.55 15.44
N LEU A 105 -5.70 -22.17 14.63
CA LEU A 105 -6.99 -22.71 15.07
C LEU A 105 -6.78 -23.75 16.18
N ALA A 106 -5.86 -24.69 15.97
CA ALA A 106 -5.53 -25.74 16.94
C ALA A 106 -5.06 -25.15 18.29
N ARG A 107 -4.11 -24.21 18.25
CA ARG A 107 -3.56 -23.55 19.46
C ARG A 107 -4.56 -22.69 20.22
N LEU A 108 -5.59 -22.20 19.55
CA LEU A 108 -6.69 -21.44 20.16
C LEU A 108 -7.89 -22.32 20.54
N GLY A 109 -7.81 -23.64 20.35
CA GLY A 109 -8.90 -24.58 20.61
C GLY A 109 -10.14 -24.31 19.75
N GLN A 110 -9.95 -23.83 18.53
CA GLN A 110 -11.04 -23.55 17.59
C GLN A 110 -11.40 -24.81 16.79
N PRO A 111 -12.62 -24.88 16.22
CA PRO A 111 -13.00 -25.95 15.32
C PRO A 111 -12.04 -26.06 14.12
N ILE A 112 -11.72 -27.30 13.74
CA ILE A 112 -10.82 -27.58 12.62
C ILE A 112 -11.65 -28.03 11.42
N PRO A 113 -11.66 -27.28 10.30
CA PRO A 113 -12.35 -27.71 9.10
C PRO A 113 -11.73 -28.97 8.51
N ALA A 114 -12.51 -30.03 8.35
CA ALA A 114 -12.04 -31.30 7.79
C ALA A 114 -11.51 -31.14 6.36
N GLY A 115 -12.13 -30.26 5.57
CA GLY A 115 -11.70 -29.92 4.21
C GLY A 115 -10.29 -29.32 4.19
N ALA A 116 -9.99 -28.37 5.08
CA ALA A 116 -8.66 -27.79 5.20
C ALA A 116 -7.58 -28.82 5.55
N LEU A 117 -7.87 -29.75 6.48
CA LEU A 117 -6.93 -30.82 6.83
C LEU A 117 -6.68 -31.77 5.65
N ALA A 118 -7.75 -32.17 4.94
CA ALA A 118 -7.63 -32.99 3.74
C ALA A 118 -6.79 -32.31 2.64
N ILE A 119 -6.99 -31.00 2.44
CA ILE A 119 -6.19 -30.19 1.52
C ILE A 119 -4.72 -30.19 1.94
N LEU A 120 -4.39 -29.97 3.21
CA LEU A 120 -3.01 -29.98 3.68
C LEU A 120 -2.34 -31.34 3.42
N ARG A 121 -3.02 -32.45 3.74
CA ARG A 121 -2.52 -33.81 3.48
C ARG A 121 -2.33 -34.10 2.00
N ALA A 122 -3.18 -33.59 1.12
CA ALA A 122 -3.02 -33.77 -0.32
C ALA A 122 -1.75 -33.09 -0.90
N HIS A 123 -1.17 -32.14 -0.18
CA HIS A 123 0.09 -31.49 -0.55
C HIS A 123 1.34 -32.26 -0.09
N GLU A 124 1.18 -33.33 0.70
CA GLU A 124 2.27 -34.22 1.07
C GLU A 124 2.79 -34.95 -0.17
N VAL A 125 4.11 -34.98 -0.31
CA VAL A 125 4.84 -35.78 -1.28
C VAL A 125 5.57 -36.84 -0.47
N ASP A 126 5.23 -38.09 -0.71
CA ASP A 126 5.62 -39.24 0.12
C ASP A 126 7.13 -39.25 0.42
N GLY A 127 7.48 -39.14 1.69
CA GLY A 127 8.86 -39.09 2.18
C GLY A 127 9.67 -37.82 1.84
N GLU A 128 9.19 -36.95 0.95
CA GLU A 128 9.95 -35.76 0.50
C GLU A 128 9.56 -34.48 1.25
N GLY A 129 8.31 -34.34 1.68
CA GLY A 129 7.81 -33.16 2.40
C GLY A 129 6.50 -32.62 1.81
N PHE A 130 6.28 -31.31 1.93
CA PHE A 130 5.05 -30.66 1.45
C PHE A 130 5.37 -29.62 0.37
N ARG A 131 4.63 -29.68 -0.74
CA ARG A 131 4.66 -28.68 -1.82
C ARG A 131 3.70 -27.53 -1.52
N THR A 132 3.98 -26.33 -2.03
CA THR A 132 3.08 -25.18 -1.83
C THR A 132 1.75 -25.36 -2.55
N TYR A 133 1.77 -25.73 -3.84
CA TYR A 133 0.57 -25.79 -4.67
C TYR A 133 0.36 -27.18 -5.29
N LEU A 134 -0.91 -27.57 -5.41
CA LEU A 134 -1.35 -28.65 -6.30
C LEU A 134 -1.48 -28.12 -7.73
N TRP A 135 -0.48 -28.40 -8.58
CA TRP A 135 -0.54 -28.07 -10.01
C TRP A 135 -0.61 -29.34 -10.87
N PRO A 136 -1.34 -29.35 -12.00
CA PRO A 136 -1.41 -30.53 -12.87
C PRO A 136 -0.07 -31.00 -13.46
N ASN A 137 0.91 -30.10 -13.55
CA ASN A 137 2.25 -30.40 -14.05
C ASN A 137 3.20 -30.63 -12.86
N PRO A 138 3.58 -31.88 -12.55
CA PRO A 138 4.45 -32.18 -11.42
C PRO A 138 5.90 -31.70 -11.62
N ALA A 139 6.30 -31.40 -12.87
CA ALA A 139 7.61 -30.83 -13.16
C ALA A 139 7.70 -29.33 -12.83
N HIS A 140 6.59 -28.69 -12.50
CA HIS A 140 6.56 -27.27 -12.16
C HIS A 140 7.31 -27.01 -10.85
N ALA A 141 8.12 -25.94 -10.79
CA ALA A 141 8.91 -25.67 -9.59
C ALA A 141 8.05 -25.47 -8.32
N TRP A 142 6.81 -25.01 -8.47
CA TRP A 142 5.87 -24.80 -7.36
C TRP A 142 5.24 -26.07 -6.78
N THR A 143 5.39 -27.21 -7.48
CA THR A 143 4.91 -28.51 -7.00
C THR A 143 5.99 -29.32 -6.29
N ARG A 144 7.19 -28.76 -6.13
CA ARG A 144 8.27 -29.40 -5.38
C ARG A 144 8.12 -29.09 -3.88
N PRO A 145 8.44 -30.05 -3.00
CA PRO A 145 8.57 -29.79 -1.58
C PRO A 145 9.56 -28.66 -1.30
N SER A 146 9.27 -27.86 -0.27
CA SER A 146 10.14 -26.78 0.21
C SER A 146 10.29 -26.89 1.74
N PRO A 147 11.48 -26.66 2.34
CA PRO A 147 11.70 -26.82 3.78
C PRO A 147 10.74 -26.01 4.66
N ASP A 148 10.50 -24.75 4.29
CA ASP A 148 9.62 -23.84 5.03
C ASP A 148 8.16 -24.31 5.04
N VAL A 149 7.65 -24.75 3.87
CA VAL A 149 6.29 -25.27 3.74
C VAL A 149 6.14 -26.60 4.46
N THR A 150 7.13 -27.49 4.32
CA THR A 150 7.20 -28.77 5.01
C THR A 150 7.20 -28.57 6.53
N ALA A 151 8.03 -27.67 7.04
CA ALA A 151 8.09 -27.36 8.47
C ALA A 151 6.79 -26.72 8.99
N ALA A 152 6.15 -25.83 8.21
CA ALA A 152 4.84 -25.27 8.57
C ALA A 152 3.77 -26.37 8.66
N ALA A 153 3.70 -27.25 7.66
CA ALA A 153 2.75 -28.36 7.60
C ALA A 153 2.94 -29.36 8.75
N LEU A 154 4.17 -29.81 9.00
CA LEU A 154 4.49 -30.73 10.09
C LEU A 154 4.15 -30.12 11.47
N ARG A 155 4.41 -28.83 11.67
CA ARG A 155 3.99 -28.12 12.88
C ARG A 155 2.46 -28.11 13.02
N ALA A 156 1.74 -27.82 11.94
CA ALA A 156 0.28 -27.79 11.96
C ALA A 156 -0.30 -29.17 12.33
N LEU A 157 0.19 -30.24 11.70
CA LEU A 157 -0.23 -31.61 11.99
C LEU A 157 0.08 -32.01 13.43
N HIS A 158 1.21 -31.56 13.99
CA HIS A 158 1.53 -31.77 15.38
C HIS A 158 0.61 -30.99 16.34
N ASP A 159 0.39 -29.70 16.07
CA ASP A 159 -0.50 -28.85 16.86
C ASP A 159 -1.94 -29.41 16.89
N LEU A 160 -2.37 -30.06 15.81
CA LEU A 160 -3.67 -30.75 15.69
C LEU A 160 -3.75 -32.08 16.47
N GLY A 161 -2.63 -32.63 16.93
CA GLY A 161 -2.54 -33.99 17.48
C GLY A 161 -2.52 -35.10 16.43
N ASP A 162 -2.60 -34.73 15.15
CA ASP A 162 -2.56 -35.60 13.97
C ASP A 162 -1.19 -36.26 13.77
N LEU A 163 -0.16 -35.67 14.37
CA LEU A 163 1.19 -36.21 14.43
C LEU A 163 1.70 -36.16 15.86
N SER A 164 1.94 -37.33 16.46
CA SER A 164 2.56 -37.42 17.79
C SER A 164 3.99 -36.86 17.77
N THR A 165 4.60 -36.59 18.92
CA THR A 165 6.02 -36.18 18.99
C THR A 165 6.95 -37.18 18.30
N ALA A 166 6.71 -38.49 18.47
CA ALA A 166 7.48 -39.53 17.79
C ALA A 166 7.23 -39.54 16.27
N GLY A 167 5.99 -39.32 15.82
CA GLY A 167 5.68 -39.13 14.41
C GLY A 167 6.38 -37.91 13.81
N LEU A 168 6.41 -36.80 14.56
CA LEU A 168 7.07 -35.56 14.16
C LEU A 168 8.58 -35.74 14.09
N HIS A 169 9.17 -36.51 14.99
CA HIS A 169 10.57 -36.92 14.94
C HIS A 169 10.87 -37.69 13.65
N GLY A 170 10.07 -38.73 13.33
CA GLY A 170 10.24 -39.51 12.11
C GLY A 170 10.13 -38.63 10.86
N ALA A 171 9.11 -37.80 10.78
CA ALA A 171 8.89 -36.90 9.66
C ALA A 171 10.02 -35.85 9.53
N TRP A 172 10.51 -35.29 10.63
CA TRP A 172 11.66 -34.37 10.58
C TRP A 172 12.92 -35.04 10.03
N THR A 173 13.23 -36.25 10.51
CA THR A 173 14.42 -37.00 10.10
C THR A 173 14.37 -37.37 8.62
N VAL A 174 13.19 -37.71 8.09
CA VAL A 174 13.02 -38.13 6.70
C VAL A 174 12.87 -36.93 5.77
N MET A 175 12.03 -35.96 6.12
CA MET A 175 11.65 -34.88 5.19
C MET A 175 12.52 -33.63 5.33
N LEU A 176 12.98 -33.26 6.53
CA LEU A 176 13.66 -31.97 6.75
C LEU A 176 15.18 -32.10 6.91
N ALA A 177 15.64 -33.06 7.70
CA ALA A 177 17.07 -33.23 7.98
C ALA A 177 17.94 -33.37 6.71
N PRO A 178 17.52 -34.15 5.68
CA PRO A 178 18.32 -34.30 4.46
C PRO A 178 18.39 -33.03 3.60
N GLN A 179 17.53 -32.04 3.86
CA GLN A 179 17.50 -30.78 3.11
C GLN A 179 18.46 -29.71 3.70
N GLN A 180 19.20 -30.02 4.76
CA GLN A 180 20.18 -29.09 5.35
C GLN A 180 21.39 -28.92 4.41
N THR A 181 21.79 -27.68 4.14
CA THR A 181 23.02 -27.39 3.37
C THR A 181 24.27 -27.64 4.21
N SER A 182 25.44 -27.65 3.56
CA SER A 182 26.74 -27.73 4.24
C SER A 182 27.02 -26.54 5.19
N GLU A 183 26.33 -25.40 5.04
CA GLU A 183 26.41 -24.29 6.00
C GLU A 183 25.43 -24.41 7.18
N GLY A 184 24.74 -25.55 7.29
CA GLY A 184 23.74 -25.80 8.32
C GLY A 184 22.40 -25.11 8.07
N LEU A 185 22.13 -24.65 6.84
CA LEU A 185 20.96 -23.83 6.50
C LEU A 185 19.86 -24.63 5.82
N TRP A 186 18.62 -24.14 5.90
CA TRP A 186 17.54 -24.54 5.00
C TRP A 186 17.20 -23.37 4.09
N THR A 187 17.09 -23.63 2.79
CA THR A 187 16.77 -22.60 1.81
C THR A 187 15.30 -22.70 1.41
N GLY A 188 14.61 -21.56 1.38
CA GLY A 188 13.20 -21.51 1.04
C GLY A 188 13.00 -21.13 -0.41
N PHE A 189 11.93 -21.65 -1.02
CA PHE A 189 11.58 -21.29 -2.39
C PHE A 189 11.02 -19.86 -2.51
N TRP A 190 10.24 -19.42 -1.52
CA TRP A 190 9.54 -18.12 -1.51
C TRP A 190 10.27 -17.00 -0.77
N TRP A 191 11.51 -17.20 -0.33
CA TRP A 191 12.22 -16.25 0.53
C TRP A 191 13.53 -15.78 -0.11
N THR A 192 13.90 -14.52 0.14
CA THR A 192 15.17 -13.96 -0.32
C THR A 192 16.36 -14.44 0.51
N GLY A 193 16.14 -14.82 1.77
CA GLY A 193 17.17 -15.31 2.70
C GLY A 193 16.80 -16.65 3.37
N PRO A 194 17.80 -17.38 3.92
CA PRO A 194 17.60 -18.69 4.54
C PRO A 194 17.17 -18.63 6.02
N ALA A 195 17.13 -17.45 6.63
CA ALA A 195 16.86 -17.31 8.07
C ALA A 195 15.48 -17.87 8.45
N TYR A 196 14.43 -17.50 7.69
CA TYR A 196 13.07 -17.98 7.95
C TYR A 196 12.91 -19.50 7.84
N PRO A 197 13.26 -20.16 6.71
CA PRO A 197 13.17 -21.60 6.61
C PRO A 197 14.00 -22.31 7.68
N THR A 198 15.22 -21.83 7.95
CA THR A 198 16.10 -22.41 8.98
C THR A 198 15.48 -22.34 10.37
N GLY A 199 15.01 -21.16 10.79
CA GLY A 199 14.42 -21.00 12.11
C GLY A 199 13.08 -21.74 12.28
N LEU A 200 12.32 -21.90 11.20
CA LEU A 200 11.08 -22.69 11.21
C LEU A 200 11.35 -24.19 11.27
N THR A 201 12.33 -24.71 10.51
CA THR A 201 12.75 -26.12 10.61
C THR A 201 13.30 -26.45 11.99
N LEU A 202 14.07 -25.54 12.61
CA LEU A 202 14.58 -25.71 13.97
C LEU A 202 13.48 -25.64 15.04
N GLU A 203 12.36 -24.97 14.78
CA GLU A 203 11.16 -25.06 15.62
C GLU A 203 10.61 -26.48 15.65
N VAL A 204 10.45 -27.07 14.48
CA VAL A 204 9.95 -28.44 14.33
C VAL A 204 10.91 -29.44 14.96
N TRP A 205 12.22 -29.25 14.78
CA TRP A 205 13.25 -30.04 15.46
C TRP A 205 13.13 -29.97 16.99
N ALA A 206 12.90 -28.78 17.55
CA ALA A 206 12.73 -28.62 18.99
C ALA A 206 11.43 -29.29 19.47
N ALA A 207 10.33 -29.15 18.73
CA ALA A 207 9.04 -29.76 19.03
C ALA A 207 9.06 -31.30 18.87
N SER A 208 9.92 -31.84 18.01
CA SER A 208 10.09 -33.28 17.79
C SER A 208 10.96 -33.98 18.85
N GLY A 209 11.25 -33.29 19.96
CA GLY A 209 12.06 -33.83 21.05
C GLY A 209 13.56 -33.77 20.77
N ARG A 210 14.01 -32.94 19.83
CA ARG A 210 15.42 -32.76 19.46
C ARG A 210 16.08 -34.09 19.07
N PRO A 211 15.80 -34.62 17.87
CA PRO A 211 16.46 -35.80 17.29
C PRO A 211 17.98 -35.57 17.12
N THR A 212 18.58 -36.08 16.05
CA THR A 212 19.97 -35.75 15.71
C THR A 212 20.15 -34.23 15.69
N ARG A 213 21.17 -33.74 16.41
CA ARG A 213 21.48 -32.31 16.46
C ARG A 213 21.90 -31.87 15.05
N PRO A 214 21.23 -30.87 14.46
CA PRO A 214 21.61 -30.36 13.15
C PRO A 214 22.92 -29.57 13.24
N GLU A 215 23.59 -29.41 12.10
CA GLU A 215 24.77 -28.55 12.01
C GLU A 215 24.40 -27.11 12.39
N PRO A 216 25.22 -26.40 13.20
CA PRO A 216 24.93 -25.02 13.57
C PRO A 216 24.85 -24.12 12.33
N PRO A 217 23.76 -23.36 12.13
CA PRO A 217 23.60 -22.53 10.95
C PRO A 217 24.55 -21.32 10.99
N THR A 218 25.28 -21.10 9.90
CA THR A 218 26.10 -19.88 9.74
C THR A 218 25.25 -18.77 9.11
N LEU A 219 24.44 -18.10 9.93
CA LEU A 219 23.61 -16.96 9.50
C LEU A 219 24.40 -15.65 9.57
N SER A 220 24.25 -14.80 8.54
CA SER A 220 24.81 -13.45 8.55
C SER A 220 24.30 -12.66 9.74
N GLN A 221 25.20 -12.00 10.48
CA GLN A 221 24.83 -11.09 11.56
C GLN A 221 24.24 -9.77 11.04
N THR A 222 24.33 -9.51 9.74
CA THR A 222 23.83 -8.29 9.08
C THR A 222 22.55 -8.57 8.31
N GLY A 223 21.49 -8.96 9.03
CA GLY A 223 20.15 -9.12 8.47
C GLY A 223 19.27 -7.89 8.66
N HIS A 224 18.13 -7.81 7.96
CA HIS A 224 17.01 -6.95 8.36
C HIS A 224 16.28 -7.54 9.57
N ALA A 225 15.34 -6.79 10.17
CA ALA A 225 14.68 -7.22 11.42
C ALA A 225 13.97 -8.58 11.30
N PHE A 226 13.41 -8.91 10.13
CA PHE A 226 12.82 -10.22 9.87
C PHE A 226 13.84 -11.36 9.98
N ASP A 227 14.99 -11.25 9.33
CA ASP A 227 16.03 -12.30 9.39
C ASP A 227 16.60 -12.43 10.80
N LEU A 228 16.84 -11.31 11.48
CA LEU A 228 17.31 -11.30 12.87
C LEU A 228 16.31 -11.98 13.82
N ALA A 229 15.00 -11.82 13.58
CA ALA A 229 13.99 -12.51 14.36
C ALA A 229 14.11 -14.03 14.22
N TRP A 230 14.25 -14.52 12.98
CA TRP A 230 14.37 -15.96 12.73
C TRP A 230 15.74 -16.54 13.09
N GLN A 231 16.80 -15.73 13.02
CA GLN A 231 18.11 -16.05 13.57
C GLN A 231 18.05 -16.17 15.09
N LEU A 232 17.40 -15.24 15.79
CA LEU A 232 17.19 -15.32 17.24
C LEU A 232 16.47 -16.63 17.61
N ARG A 233 15.47 -17.01 16.82
CA ARG A 233 14.73 -18.26 17.01
C ARG A 233 15.59 -19.50 16.81
N ALA A 234 16.40 -19.53 15.76
CA ALA A 234 17.35 -20.61 15.52
C ALA A 234 18.36 -20.72 16.68
N GLN A 235 18.91 -19.59 17.12
CA GLN A 235 19.83 -19.50 18.26
C GLN A 235 19.21 -20.01 19.55
N GLN A 236 17.97 -19.60 19.85
CA GLN A 236 17.23 -20.05 21.03
C GLN A 236 16.96 -21.57 20.99
N ALA A 237 16.56 -22.11 19.84
CA ALA A 237 16.33 -23.55 19.68
C ALA A 237 17.62 -24.34 19.97
N LEU A 238 18.76 -23.86 19.47
CA LEU A 238 20.07 -24.50 19.61
C LEU A 238 20.82 -24.17 20.91
N GLY A 239 20.27 -23.30 21.77
CA GLY A 239 20.93 -22.85 23.00
C GLY A 239 22.21 -22.03 22.75
N GLN A 240 22.25 -21.25 21.69
CA GLN A 240 23.42 -20.46 21.30
C GLN A 240 23.53 -19.15 22.09
N PRO A 241 24.74 -18.78 22.59
CA PRO A 241 24.95 -17.56 23.38
C PRO A 241 24.71 -16.26 22.60
N GLN A 242 24.77 -16.30 21.27
CA GLN A 242 24.54 -15.15 20.39
C GLN A 242 23.09 -14.62 20.46
N ALA A 243 22.14 -15.37 21.04
CA ALA A 243 20.74 -14.95 21.20
C ALA A 243 20.60 -13.60 21.93
N ALA A 244 21.44 -13.32 22.93
CA ALA A 244 21.41 -12.05 23.66
C ALA A 244 21.80 -10.86 22.75
N ALA A 245 22.85 -11.03 21.95
CA ALA A 245 23.30 -10.00 21.00
C ALA A 245 22.24 -9.73 19.92
N THR A 246 21.64 -10.77 19.35
CA THR A 246 20.56 -10.64 18.34
C THR A 246 19.33 -9.97 18.95
N THR A 247 18.98 -10.28 20.21
CA THR A 247 17.91 -9.61 20.94
C THR A 247 18.19 -8.11 21.08
N ALA A 248 19.39 -7.73 21.49
CA ALA A 248 19.78 -6.32 21.60
C ALA A 248 19.70 -5.58 20.24
N GLN A 249 20.11 -6.23 19.15
CA GLN A 249 19.97 -5.68 17.79
C GLN A 249 18.52 -5.48 17.36
N LEU A 250 17.62 -6.42 17.70
CA LEU A 250 16.20 -6.25 17.42
C LEU A 250 15.62 -5.08 18.21
N LEU A 251 15.93 -4.98 19.50
CA LEU A 251 15.43 -3.90 20.36
C LEU A 251 15.92 -2.52 19.90
N SER A 252 17.14 -2.41 19.38
CA SER A 252 17.67 -1.14 18.87
C SER A 252 17.04 -0.71 17.54
N ARG A 253 16.46 -1.64 16.78
CA ARG A 253 15.82 -1.39 15.47
C ARG A 253 14.32 -1.09 15.54
N GLN A 254 13.70 -1.17 16.72
CA GLN A 254 12.28 -0.84 16.84
C GLN A 254 12.06 0.66 16.58
N ALA A 255 11.14 0.98 15.68
CA ALA A 255 10.75 2.35 15.37
C ALA A 255 9.89 2.96 16.49
N ASP A 256 9.69 4.29 16.43
CA ASP A 256 8.94 5.05 17.44
C ASP A 256 7.47 4.63 17.55
N ASP A 257 6.88 4.18 16.44
CA ASP A 257 5.52 3.63 16.39
C ASP A 257 5.40 2.18 16.92
N GLY A 258 6.52 1.59 17.34
CA GLY A 258 6.60 0.24 17.88
C GLY A 258 6.79 -0.87 16.85
N ALA A 259 6.67 -0.61 15.55
CA ALA A 259 6.94 -1.62 14.53
C ALA A 259 8.44 -1.82 14.31
N TRP A 260 8.79 -2.90 13.62
CA TRP A 260 10.14 -3.10 13.08
C TRP A 260 10.17 -2.83 11.58
N PRO A 261 11.25 -2.23 11.03
CA PRO A 261 11.36 -1.96 9.60
C PRO A 261 11.22 -3.22 8.75
N GLY A 262 10.31 -3.17 7.77
CA GLY A 262 10.10 -4.23 6.78
C GLY A 262 11.12 -4.18 5.64
N ALA A 263 11.28 -5.31 4.95
CA ALA A 263 12.24 -5.51 3.87
C ALA A 263 11.62 -6.32 2.71
N PRO A 264 12.20 -6.31 1.50
CA PRO A 264 11.80 -7.18 0.39
C PRO A 264 12.18 -8.64 0.66
N ILE A 265 11.40 -9.29 1.53
CA ILE A 265 11.69 -10.64 2.05
C ILE A 265 11.00 -11.75 1.27
N LEU A 266 9.85 -11.45 0.67
CA LEU A 266 9.09 -12.41 -0.12
C LEU A 266 9.60 -12.41 -1.55
N ARG A 267 9.77 -13.59 -2.12
CA ARG A 267 10.23 -13.85 -3.47
C ARG A 267 9.18 -14.65 -4.21
N VAL A 268 8.83 -14.24 -5.42
CA VAL A 268 7.99 -15.01 -6.36
C VAL A 268 8.87 -15.45 -7.53
N PRO A 269 9.33 -16.72 -7.56
CA PRO A 269 10.19 -17.23 -8.62
C PRO A 269 9.50 -17.23 -10.00
N PRO A 270 10.26 -17.28 -11.11
CA PRO A 270 9.84 -16.95 -12.48
C PRO A 270 8.88 -17.95 -13.16
N ALA A 271 8.07 -18.69 -12.39
CA ALA A 271 7.11 -19.65 -12.92
C ALA A 271 5.66 -19.12 -12.92
N HIS A 272 5.43 -17.87 -12.50
CA HIS A 272 4.11 -17.24 -12.62
C HIS A 272 3.89 -16.75 -14.06
N PRO A 273 2.75 -17.02 -14.72
CA PRO A 273 2.50 -16.52 -16.09
C PRO A 273 2.68 -15.00 -16.23
N ALA A 274 2.37 -14.25 -15.17
CA ALA A 274 2.57 -12.81 -15.11
C ALA A 274 4.01 -12.34 -14.79
N SER A 275 4.95 -13.23 -14.45
CA SER A 275 6.31 -12.80 -14.09
C SER A 275 7.23 -12.59 -15.30
N VAL A 276 6.77 -12.92 -16.51
CA VAL A 276 7.51 -12.74 -17.79
C VAL A 276 8.95 -13.29 -17.71
N GLY A 277 9.17 -14.34 -16.90
CA GLY A 277 10.48 -14.96 -16.69
C GLY A 277 11.38 -14.31 -15.63
N PHE A 278 10.91 -13.32 -14.86
CA PHE A 278 11.67 -12.67 -13.79
C PHE A 278 11.23 -13.11 -12.39
N THR A 279 12.17 -13.05 -11.44
CA THR A 279 11.87 -13.21 -10.02
C THR A 279 11.34 -11.88 -9.48
N LEU A 280 10.11 -11.86 -8.98
CA LEU A 280 9.58 -10.69 -8.28
C LEU A 280 9.98 -10.76 -6.80
N THR A 281 10.28 -9.62 -6.20
CA THR A 281 10.39 -9.50 -4.75
C THR A 281 9.27 -8.61 -4.25
N ALA A 282 8.65 -9.01 -3.16
CA ALA A 282 7.61 -8.26 -2.48
C ALA A 282 8.08 -7.87 -1.09
N ARG A 283 7.76 -6.62 -0.74
CA ARG A 283 8.12 -6.01 0.52
C ARG A 283 6.99 -6.15 1.53
N ASP A 284 7.37 -6.33 2.78
CA ASP A 284 6.51 -6.19 3.96
C ASP A 284 6.26 -4.70 4.22
N ASP A 285 5.46 -4.07 3.34
CA ASP A 285 5.27 -2.61 3.31
C ASP A 285 4.51 -2.11 4.53
N ARG A 286 3.57 -2.91 5.08
CA ARG A 286 2.89 -2.54 6.33
C ARG A 286 3.64 -2.95 7.58
N ARG A 287 4.81 -3.61 7.43
CA ARG A 287 5.66 -4.06 8.52
C ARG A 287 4.98 -5.06 9.45
N VAL A 288 3.80 -5.61 9.09
CA VAL A 288 3.05 -6.47 9.99
C VAL A 288 3.70 -7.84 10.10
N PHE A 289 4.25 -8.34 8.99
CA PHE A 289 4.88 -9.66 8.97
C PHE A 289 6.19 -9.65 9.76
N THR A 290 7.05 -8.65 9.51
CA THR A 290 8.31 -8.48 10.25
C THR A 290 8.06 -8.23 11.73
N THR A 291 7.11 -7.35 12.07
CA THR A 291 6.78 -7.06 13.47
C THR A 291 6.27 -8.32 14.18
N ALA A 292 5.41 -9.11 13.53
CA ALA A 292 4.94 -10.39 14.06
C ALA A 292 6.09 -11.39 14.29
N SER A 293 7.04 -11.51 13.35
CA SER A 293 8.21 -12.38 13.52
C SER A 293 9.04 -11.97 14.73
N VAL A 294 9.29 -10.66 14.89
CA VAL A 294 10.07 -10.14 16.02
C VAL A 294 9.35 -10.35 17.35
N LEU A 295 8.04 -10.07 17.43
CA LEU A 295 7.25 -10.35 18.64
C LEU A 295 7.32 -11.82 19.02
N ARG A 296 7.16 -12.73 18.05
CA ARG A 296 7.24 -14.18 18.30
C ARG A 296 8.62 -14.59 18.83
N ALA A 297 9.70 -14.08 18.25
CA ALA A 297 11.06 -14.38 18.69
C ALA A 297 11.36 -13.81 20.09
N LEU A 298 10.90 -12.58 20.35
CA LEU A 298 11.03 -11.92 21.65
C LEU A 298 10.09 -12.46 22.72
N ALA A 299 9.03 -13.19 22.41
CA ALA A 299 8.16 -13.80 23.42
C ALA A 299 8.72 -15.13 23.96
N LEU A 300 9.55 -15.84 23.19
CA LEU A 300 10.01 -17.21 23.52
C LEU A 300 11.26 -17.29 24.42
N GLY A 301 12.14 -16.29 24.42
CA GLY A 301 13.35 -16.32 25.24
C GLY A 301 13.13 -15.92 26.71
N ASP A 302 14.09 -16.25 27.57
CA ASP A 302 14.14 -15.88 28.99
C ASP A 302 14.22 -14.35 29.20
N PRO A 303 13.34 -13.72 30.01
CA PRO A 303 13.37 -12.28 30.29
C PRO A 303 14.65 -11.78 30.95
N ASP A 304 15.38 -12.64 31.67
CA ASP A 304 16.51 -12.26 32.54
C ASP A 304 17.87 -12.35 31.84
N SER A 305 17.91 -12.97 30.65
CA SER A 305 19.12 -13.15 29.81
C SER A 305 19.84 -11.86 29.36
N MET A 306 19.37 -10.67 29.76
CA MET A 306 19.82 -9.35 29.28
C MET A 306 20.37 -8.40 30.36
N GLU A 307 20.36 -8.76 31.65
CA GLU A 307 20.71 -7.80 32.72
C GLU A 307 22.15 -7.24 32.65
N SER A 308 23.08 -7.91 31.96
CA SER A 308 24.49 -7.50 31.94
C SER A 308 24.89 -6.50 30.86
N SER A 309 24.02 -6.19 29.89
CA SER A 309 24.37 -5.30 28.77
C SER A 309 23.28 -4.27 28.48
N ARG A 310 23.26 -3.18 29.26
CA ARG A 310 22.44 -2.00 28.91
C ARG A 310 23.12 -1.27 27.75
N PRO A 311 22.60 -1.31 26.51
CA PRO A 311 23.08 -0.41 25.48
C PRO A 311 22.85 1.02 25.96
N ARG A 312 23.92 1.82 25.97
CA ARG A 312 23.85 3.24 26.29
C ARG A 312 23.11 3.92 25.14
N ARG A 313 21.77 4.01 25.24
CA ARG A 313 20.98 4.83 24.32
C ARG A 313 21.37 6.28 24.57
N SER A 314 22.16 6.87 23.67
CA SER A 314 22.27 8.32 23.59
C SER A 314 20.88 8.83 23.21
N PRO A 315 20.20 9.64 24.04
CA PRO A 315 18.95 10.28 23.67
C PRO A 315 19.26 11.36 22.64
N THR A 316 19.46 10.97 21.39
CA THR A 316 19.47 11.92 20.29
C THR A 316 18.02 12.24 19.96
N THR A 317 17.44 13.21 20.69
CA THR A 317 16.25 13.96 20.26
C THR A 317 16.60 14.93 19.14
N SER A 318 17.43 14.48 18.18
CA SER A 318 17.60 15.20 16.94
C SER A 318 16.31 14.98 16.17
N ALA A 319 15.57 16.06 15.91
CA ALA A 319 14.43 16.01 15.00
C ALA A 319 14.89 15.29 13.74
N ALA A 320 14.19 14.22 13.34
CA ALA A 320 14.52 13.50 12.12
C ALA A 320 14.63 14.53 10.98
N PRO A 321 15.66 14.43 10.12
CA PRO A 321 15.78 15.36 9.01
C PRO A 321 14.48 15.34 8.18
N PRO A 322 14.07 16.49 7.62
CA PRO A 322 12.87 16.54 6.80
C PRO A 322 12.97 15.55 5.65
N HIS A 323 11.84 14.95 5.29
CA HIS A 323 11.79 13.99 4.19
C HIS A 323 12.24 14.68 2.88
N PRO A 324 13.03 14.03 2.00
CA PRO A 324 13.55 14.66 0.77
C PRO A 324 12.49 15.28 -0.15
N LEU A 325 11.24 14.81 -0.09
CA LEU A 325 10.12 15.41 -0.82
C LEU A 325 9.78 16.84 -0.39
N HIS A 326 10.12 17.24 0.84
CA HIS A 326 9.93 18.62 1.29
C HIS A 326 10.74 19.59 0.43
N ASP A 327 11.98 19.23 0.08
CA ASP A 327 12.83 20.05 -0.80
C ASP A 327 12.34 20.04 -2.24
N VAL A 328 11.76 18.91 -2.69
CA VAL A 328 11.13 18.82 -4.02
C VAL A 328 9.96 19.80 -4.13
N VAL A 329 9.11 19.90 -3.10
CA VAL A 329 7.99 20.86 -3.08
C VAL A 329 8.51 22.30 -3.13
N THR A 330 9.55 22.64 -2.37
CA THR A 330 10.18 23.97 -2.43
C THR A 330 10.69 24.30 -3.83
N ARG A 331 11.39 23.36 -4.50
CA ARG A 331 11.87 23.57 -5.88
C ARG A 331 10.73 23.71 -6.88
N ALA A 332 9.70 22.88 -6.76
CA ALA A 332 8.51 22.97 -7.62
C ALA A 332 7.76 24.30 -7.41
N ALA A 333 7.70 24.81 -6.18
CA ALA A 333 7.11 26.10 -5.84
C ALA A 333 7.85 27.25 -6.52
N LEU A 334 9.18 27.30 -6.37
CA LEU A 334 10.03 28.30 -7.02
C LEU A 334 9.92 28.21 -8.55
N ALA A 335 9.88 27.00 -9.11
CA ALA A 335 9.70 26.80 -10.55
C ALA A 335 8.31 27.24 -11.05
N ALA A 336 7.30 27.24 -10.19
CA ALA A 336 5.97 27.80 -10.48
C ALA A 336 5.94 29.33 -10.35
N GLY A 337 7.06 29.98 -10.02
CA GLY A 337 7.19 31.43 -9.90
C GLY A 337 6.91 31.99 -8.49
N LEU A 338 6.71 31.13 -7.49
CA LEU A 338 6.53 31.57 -6.10
C LEU A 338 7.84 32.14 -5.55
N THR A 339 7.73 33.13 -4.67
CA THR A 339 8.87 33.68 -3.92
C THR A 339 9.42 32.67 -2.92
N GLN A 340 10.63 32.90 -2.41
CA GLN A 340 11.24 32.03 -1.39
C GLN A 340 10.36 31.86 -0.12
N PRO A 341 9.76 32.93 0.46
CA PRO A 341 8.83 32.76 1.59
C PRO A 341 7.60 31.93 1.23
N GLN A 342 6.98 32.19 0.07
CA GLN A 342 5.82 31.40 -0.38
C GLN A 342 6.16 29.92 -0.64
N ALA A 343 7.39 29.64 -1.09
CA ALA A 343 7.87 28.27 -1.25
C ALA A 343 8.08 27.56 0.10
N GLN A 344 8.53 28.28 1.14
CA GLN A 344 8.62 27.77 2.51
C GLN A 344 7.23 27.52 3.12
N ASP A 345 6.25 28.40 2.86
CA ASP A 345 4.87 28.19 3.26
C ASP A 345 4.29 26.94 2.58
N ALA A 346 4.55 26.76 1.28
CA ALA A 346 4.13 25.57 0.54
C ALA A 346 4.75 24.29 1.09
N GLN A 347 6.02 24.32 1.49
CA GLN A 347 6.72 23.21 2.15
C GLN A 347 6.11 22.91 3.52
N THR A 348 5.79 23.93 4.32
CA THR A 348 5.16 23.77 5.64
C THR A 348 3.77 23.15 5.52
N LEU A 349 2.96 23.64 4.57
CA LEU A 349 1.65 23.07 4.27
C LEU A 349 1.76 21.61 3.80
N PHE A 350 2.74 21.29 2.95
CA PHE A 350 3.00 19.91 2.53
C PHE A 350 3.40 19.01 3.71
N ALA A 351 4.29 19.48 4.59
CA ALA A 351 4.69 18.75 5.79
C ALA A 351 3.49 18.49 6.72
N HIS A 352 2.57 19.45 6.84
CA HIS A 352 1.34 19.27 7.60
C HIS A 352 0.43 18.19 6.98
N LEU A 353 0.18 18.28 5.66
CA LEU A 353 -0.61 17.30 4.92
C LEU A 353 -0.05 15.87 5.01
N THR A 354 1.28 15.75 5.05
CA THR A 354 1.97 14.46 4.95
C THR A 354 2.61 13.99 6.26
N ARG A 355 2.29 14.63 7.40
CA ARG A 355 2.90 14.34 8.71
C ARG A 355 2.79 12.87 9.15
N LEU A 356 1.77 12.15 8.68
CA LEU A 356 1.60 10.70 8.92
C LEU A 356 2.12 9.84 7.76
N SER A 357 1.96 10.27 6.50
CA SER A 357 2.34 9.47 5.33
C SER A 357 3.84 9.48 5.03
N LEU A 358 4.55 10.56 5.39
CA LEU A 358 6.00 10.64 5.30
C LEU A 358 6.72 10.35 6.62
N HIS A 359 5.99 9.89 7.65
CA HIS A 359 6.62 9.53 8.92
C HIS A 359 7.60 8.38 8.70
N PRO A 360 8.87 8.51 9.14
CA PRO A 360 9.85 7.44 9.01
C PRO A 360 9.43 6.14 9.72
N PRO A 361 9.87 4.98 9.20
CA PRO A 361 10.54 4.78 7.91
C PRO A 361 9.50 4.73 6.77
N GLY A 362 9.35 5.84 6.02
CA GLY A 362 8.50 5.87 4.83
C GLY A 362 9.11 5.04 3.71
N LEU A 363 8.37 4.09 3.16
CA LEU A 363 8.83 3.15 2.15
C LEU A 363 8.21 3.51 0.79
N TRP A 364 8.74 4.56 0.17
CA TRP A 364 8.21 5.10 -1.08
C TRP A 364 9.16 4.79 -2.25
N PRO A 365 8.65 4.39 -3.43
CA PRO A 365 7.26 4.12 -3.73
C PRO A 365 6.76 2.80 -3.12
N SER A 366 5.48 2.75 -2.78
CA SER A 366 4.77 1.51 -2.47
C SER A 366 3.35 1.56 -3.05
N ARG A 367 3.07 0.64 -3.98
CA ARG A 367 1.74 0.47 -4.59
C ARG A 367 0.72 -0.11 -3.62
N GLN A 368 1.20 -0.77 -2.57
CA GLN A 368 0.37 -1.26 -1.48
C GLN A 368 -0.11 -0.10 -0.60
N LEU A 369 0.77 0.86 -0.35
CA LEU A 369 0.49 2.00 0.51
C LEU A 369 -0.21 3.14 -0.23
N THR A 370 -0.02 3.33 -1.53
CA THR A 370 -0.82 4.31 -2.30
C THR A 370 -0.86 3.96 -3.79
N ALA A 371 -1.97 4.28 -4.47
CA ALA A 371 -2.00 4.27 -5.92
C ALA A 371 -1.63 5.62 -6.55
N LEU A 372 -1.38 6.66 -5.75
CA LEU A 372 -0.98 7.96 -6.27
C LEU A 372 0.37 7.80 -6.99
N SER A 373 0.46 8.35 -8.20
CA SER A 373 1.71 8.38 -8.97
C SER A 373 2.51 7.05 -9.04
N GLY A 374 1.80 5.92 -9.12
CA GLY A 374 2.41 4.60 -9.21
C GLY A 374 3.07 4.13 -7.90
N GLY A 375 2.63 4.64 -6.75
CA GLY A 375 3.15 4.27 -5.43
C GLY A 375 3.84 5.41 -4.70
N LEU A 376 3.92 6.61 -5.26
CA LEU A 376 4.53 7.76 -4.58
C LEU A 376 3.47 8.57 -3.82
N PRO A 377 3.80 9.11 -2.65
CA PRO A 377 2.86 9.86 -1.82
C PRO A 377 2.66 11.30 -2.29
N LEU A 378 3.14 11.64 -3.50
CA LEU A 378 3.15 12.99 -4.04
C LEU A 378 3.11 12.94 -5.57
N GLU A 379 2.21 13.74 -6.15
CA GLU A 379 2.11 13.98 -7.58
C GLU A 379 1.92 15.47 -7.84
N PHE A 380 2.74 16.06 -8.70
CA PHE A 380 2.59 17.44 -9.14
C PHE A 380 1.72 17.52 -10.39
N SER A 381 1.15 18.70 -10.64
CA SER A 381 0.59 19.02 -11.95
C SER A 381 0.93 20.44 -12.38
N CYS A 382 1.04 20.66 -13.68
CA CYS A 382 1.04 21.99 -14.28
C CYS A 382 -0.13 22.11 -15.23
N VAL A 383 -0.71 23.31 -15.37
CA VAL A 383 -1.82 23.58 -16.28
C VAL A 383 -1.38 24.63 -17.29
N THR A 384 -1.60 24.38 -18.57
CA THR A 384 -1.36 25.31 -19.67
C THR A 384 -2.68 25.63 -20.38
N GLY A 385 -2.72 26.78 -21.05
CA GLY A 385 -3.87 27.23 -21.83
C GLY A 385 -4.13 28.73 -21.64
N PRO A 386 -5.07 29.31 -22.41
CA PRO A 386 -5.40 30.72 -22.31
C PRO A 386 -5.84 31.12 -20.91
N GLN A 387 -5.31 32.23 -20.40
CA GLN A 387 -5.70 32.84 -19.12
C GLN A 387 -5.57 31.89 -17.91
N VAL A 388 -4.66 30.91 -17.96
CA VAL A 388 -4.33 30.07 -16.82
C VAL A 388 -3.18 30.73 -16.06
N PRO A 389 -3.37 31.17 -14.82
CA PRO A 389 -2.27 31.71 -14.03
C PRO A 389 -1.30 30.59 -13.65
N ALA A 390 -0.01 30.94 -13.54
CA ALA A 390 0.98 30.05 -12.96
C ALA A 390 0.55 29.66 -11.54
N ALA A 391 0.72 28.38 -11.19
CA ALA A 391 0.31 27.86 -9.89
C ALA A 391 1.15 26.65 -9.51
N LEU A 392 1.48 26.53 -8.22
CA LEU A 392 1.94 25.28 -7.65
C LEU A 392 0.72 24.38 -7.41
N ARG A 393 0.77 23.17 -7.95
CA ARG A 393 -0.31 22.19 -7.79
C ARG A 393 0.26 20.83 -7.47
N TYR A 394 -0.24 20.21 -6.41
CA TYR A 394 0.09 18.83 -6.09
C TYR A 394 -1.07 18.11 -5.43
N ALA A 395 -1.07 16.79 -5.54
CA ALA A 395 -1.84 15.87 -4.72
C ALA A 395 -0.85 15.07 -3.86
N ALA A 396 -1.29 14.67 -2.67
CA ALA A 396 -0.48 13.93 -1.72
C ALA A 396 -1.31 12.86 -1.00
N GLU A 397 -0.63 11.78 -0.63
CA GLU A 397 -1.18 10.79 0.28
C GLU A 397 -1.32 11.41 1.67
N VAL A 398 -2.53 11.32 2.24
CA VAL A 398 -2.83 11.83 3.59
C VAL A 398 -3.28 10.69 4.49
N GLY A 399 -3.02 10.82 5.78
CA GLY A 399 -3.27 9.76 6.75
C GLY A 399 -2.09 8.83 6.96
N ASP A 400 -2.27 7.87 7.85
CA ASP A 400 -1.29 6.85 8.18
C ASP A 400 -1.44 5.67 7.20
N PRO A 401 -0.48 5.48 6.27
CA PRO A 401 -0.60 4.48 5.20
C PRO A 401 -0.51 3.04 5.73
N PHE A 402 -0.02 2.85 6.96
CA PHE A 402 0.12 1.53 7.59
C PHE A 402 -1.16 1.06 8.26
N LEU A 403 -2.17 1.94 8.40
CA LEU A 403 -3.48 1.57 8.90
C LEU A 403 -4.33 0.89 7.83
N PRO A 404 -5.28 0.03 8.24
CA PRO A 404 -6.29 -0.50 7.33
C PRO A 404 -7.14 0.65 6.74
N PRO A 405 -7.80 0.45 5.57
CA PRO A 405 -8.52 1.51 4.86
C PRO A 405 -9.47 2.37 5.70
N PRO A 406 -10.30 1.83 6.63
CA PRO A 406 -11.18 2.66 7.45
C PRO A 406 -10.39 3.63 8.35
N ALA A 407 -9.43 3.11 9.10
CA ALA A 407 -8.64 3.89 10.05
C ALA A 407 -7.69 4.87 9.33
N ARG A 408 -7.15 4.45 8.17
CA ARG A 408 -6.39 5.34 7.28
C ARG A 408 -7.24 6.50 6.79
N THR A 409 -8.47 6.23 6.32
CA THR A 409 -9.41 7.27 5.87
C THR A 409 -9.67 8.28 6.99
N GLN A 410 -9.98 7.82 8.20
CA GLN A 410 -10.22 8.69 9.36
C GLN A 410 -8.99 9.51 9.75
N SER A 411 -7.79 8.91 9.70
CA SER A 411 -6.55 9.65 9.94
C SER A 411 -6.28 10.73 8.89
N GLY A 412 -6.58 10.46 7.62
CA GLY A 412 -6.46 11.41 6.52
C GLY A 412 -7.46 12.56 6.63
N LEU A 413 -8.73 12.27 6.95
CA LEU A 413 -9.75 13.29 7.18
C LEU A 413 -9.40 14.22 8.33
N ARG A 414 -8.85 13.70 9.45
CA ARG A 414 -8.37 14.55 10.56
C ARG A 414 -7.23 15.48 10.14
N ILE A 415 -6.28 14.99 9.34
CA ILE A 415 -5.23 15.87 8.79
C ILE A 415 -5.83 16.97 7.91
N LEU A 416 -6.79 16.61 7.05
CA LEU A 416 -7.42 17.57 6.16
C LEU A 416 -8.27 18.60 6.92
N GLU A 417 -8.92 18.22 8.01
CA GLU A 417 -9.61 19.12 8.93
C GLU A 417 -8.65 20.12 9.57
N ASP A 418 -7.53 19.62 10.13
CA ASP A 418 -6.51 20.48 10.74
C ASP A 418 -5.91 21.47 9.73
N VAL A 419 -5.67 21.00 8.50
CA VAL A 419 -5.16 21.85 7.41
C VAL A 419 -6.21 22.86 6.96
N ALA A 420 -7.49 22.46 6.86
CA ALA A 420 -8.58 23.38 6.57
C ALA A 420 -8.68 24.47 7.65
N ALA A 421 -8.57 24.10 8.93
CA ALA A 421 -8.55 25.06 10.04
C ALA A 421 -7.34 26.00 9.96
N HIS A 422 -6.15 25.48 9.65
CA HIS A 422 -4.94 26.27 9.47
C HIS A 422 -5.05 27.29 8.32
N LEU A 423 -5.77 26.94 7.25
CA LEU A 423 -6.01 27.82 6.10
C LEU A 423 -7.21 28.76 6.28
N GLY A 424 -7.93 28.68 7.40
CA GLY A 424 -9.12 29.50 7.65
C GLY A 424 -10.38 29.05 6.89
N PHE A 425 -10.51 27.75 6.57
CA PHE A 425 -11.61 27.15 5.81
C PHE A 425 -12.60 26.36 6.69
N GLN A 426 -12.77 26.73 7.96
CA GLN A 426 -13.59 25.99 8.92
C GLN A 426 -15.06 25.89 8.49
N ALA A 427 -15.65 26.98 8.00
CA ALA A 427 -17.06 26.98 7.58
C ALA A 427 -17.26 26.17 6.29
N GLY A 428 -16.35 26.31 5.32
CA GLY A 428 -16.30 25.43 4.16
C GLY A 428 -16.16 23.94 4.52
N TRP A 429 -15.28 23.59 5.47
CA TRP A 429 -15.14 22.22 5.98
C TRP A 429 -16.43 21.72 6.65
N ALA A 430 -17.02 22.52 7.55
CA ALA A 430 -18.27 22.17 8.23
C ALA A 430 -19.41 21.90 7.25
N ARG A 431 -19.48 22.67 6.15
CA ARG A 431 -20.44 22.43 5.06
C ARG A 431 -20.21 21.09 4.36
N LEU A 432 -18.96 20.71 4.12
CA LEU A 432 -18.63 19.47 3.41
C LEU A 432 -18.68 18.22 4.28
N TRP A 433 -18.50 18.35 5.60
CA TRP A 433 -18.38 17.22 6.52
C TRP A 433 -19.48 16.15 6.37
N PRO A 434 -20.78 16.49 6.24
CA PRO A 434 -21.83 15.50 6.00
C PRO A 434 -21.58 14.66 4.73
N ALA A 435 -21.15 15.28 3.63
CA ALA A 435 -20.84 14.60 2.38
C ALA A 435 -19.57 13.75 2.48
N LEU A 436 -18.54 14.22 3.19
CA LEU A 436 -17.33 13.44 3.46
C LEU A 436 -17.70 12.14 4.19
N ARG A 437 -18.60 12.21 5.20
CA ARG A 437 -19.09 11.03 5.92
C ARG A 437 -19.83 10.05 5.01
N VAL A 438 -20.79 10.52 4.21
CA VAL A 438 -21.51 9.66 3.25
C VAL A 438 -20.57 8.88 2.33
N LEU A 439 -19.51 9.53 1.85
CA LEU A 439 -18.53 8.90 0.95
C LEU A 439 -17.63 7.89 1.66
N THR A 440 -17.34 8.12 2.95
CA THR A 440 -16.36 7.34 3.73
C THR A 440 -16.94 6.30 4.66
N ASP A 441 -18.22 6.39 5.05
CA ASP A 441 -18.88 5.41 5.90
C ASP A 441 -18.77 3.95 5.36
N PRO A 442 -18.92 3.70 4.03
CA PRO A 442 -18.70 2.37 3.47
C PRO A 442 -17.24 1.89 3.52
N MET A 443 -16.28 2.79 3.71
CA MET A 443 -14.86 2.41 3.81
C MET A 443 -14.58 1.52 5.02
N ASN A 444 -15.51 1.45 5.98
CA ASN A 444 -15.47 0.48 7.09
C ASN A 444 -15.42 -0.99 6.61
N ALA A 445 -15.90 -1.27 5.40
CA ALA A 445 -15.85 -2.59 4.77
C ALA A 445 -14.91 -2.64 3.54
N ALA A 446 -14.11 -1.59 3.31
CA ALA A 446 -13.19 -1.56 2.18
C ALA A 446 -12.05 -2.56 2.39
N PRO A 447 -11.73 -3.42 1.41
CA PRO A 447 -10.58 -4.31 1.51
C PRO A 447 -9.28 -3.56 1.22
N ASP A 448 -8.14 -4.16 1.54
CA ASP A 448 -6.83 -3.50 1.41
C ASP A 448 -6.37 -3.23 -0.01
N GLY A 449 -6.91 -3.95 -0.99
CA GLY A 449 -6.72 -3.66 -2.41
C GLY A 449 -7.41 -2.36 -2.86
N THR A 450 -8.05 -1.63 -1.94
CA THR A 450 -8.66 -0.32 -2.22
C THR A 450 -7.57 0.64 -2.69
N ARG A 451 -7.58 0.90 -4.00
CA ARG A 451 -6.59 1.68 -4.76
C ARG A 451 -6.13 2.94 -4.02
N PHE A 452 -7.06 3.70 -3.46
CA PHE A 452 -6.79 4.78 -2.52
C PHE A 452 -8.03 5.03 -1.67
N THR A 453 -7.88 5.74 -0.56
CA THR A 453 -9.02 6.08 0.31
C THR A 453 -9.32 7.57 0.24
N VAL A 454 -8.35 8.38 0.64
CA VAL A 454 -8.42 9.83 0.66
C VAL A 454 -7.07 10.42 0.26
N TRP A 455 -7.09 11.43 -0.60
CA TRP A 455 -5.92 12.25 -0.91
C TRP A 455 -6.18 13.71 -0.59
N GLY A 456 -5.13 14.40 -0.18
CA GLY A 456 -5.11 15.86 -0.08
C GLY A 456 -4.51 16.46 -1.34
N GLY A 457 -4.87 17.69 -1.66
CA GLY A 457 -4.20 18.44 -2.72
C GLY A 457 -4.17 19.92 -2.46
N VAL A 458 -3.21 20.60 -3.05
CA VAL A 458 -3.05 22.05 -2.93
C VAL A 458 -3.03 22.67 -4.32
N ASN A 459 -3.66 23.83 -4.44
CA ASN A 459 -3.52 24.71 -5.59
C ASN A 459 -3.23 26.13 -5.10
N GLN A 460 -1.97 26.54 -5.22
CA GLN A 460 -1.50 27.87 -4.83
C GLN A 460 -1.20 28.66 -6.10
N VAL A 461 -2.09 29.58 -6.42
CA VAL A 461 -1.96 30.48 -7.58
C VAL A 461 -0.95 31.56 -7.27
N LEU A 462 -0.12 31.92 -8.26
CA LEU A 462 0.80 33.04 -8.12
C LEU A 462 -0.01 34.33 -7.86
N SER A 463 0.20 34.92 -6.70
CA SER A 463 -0.49 36.13 -6.29
C SER A 463 0.34 37.35 -6.66
N SER A 464 -0.30 38.46 -7.03
CA SER A 464 0.40 39.75 -7.13
C SER A 464 0.91 40.16 -5.74
N ALA A 465 1.91 41.05 -5.70
CA ALA A 465 2.48 41.54 -4.45
C ALA A 465 1.45 42.23 -3.53
N GLU A 466 0.31 42.66 -4.08
CA GLU A 466 -0.72 43.43 -3.37
C GLU A 466 -1.82 42.56 -2.73
N THR A 467 -2.01 41.31 -3.17
CA THR A 467 -3.05 40.43 -2.64
C THR A 467 -2.54 39.02 -2.43
N VAL A 468 -2.40 38.57 -1.18
CA VAL A 468 -2.05 37.18 -0.86
C VAL A 468 -3.32 36.33 -0.92
N GLN A 469 -3.42 35.46 -1.93
CA GLN A 469 -4.53 34.51 -2.02
C GLN A 469 -4.17 33.24 -1.26
N ALA A 470 -5.03 32.84 -0.31
CA ALA A 470 -4.88 31.57 0.38
C ALA A 470 -4.88 30.39 -0.61
N PRO A 471 -3.99 29.39 -0.46
CA PRO A 471 -4.02 28.19 -1.28
C PRO A 471 -5.36 27.47 -1.19
N ALA A 472 -5.88 26.96 -2.31
CA ALA A 472 -7.06 26.11 -2.27
C ALA A 472 -6.68 24.70 -1.81
N LEU A 473 -7.40 24.17 -0.82
CA LEU A 473 -7.27 22.79 -0.35
C LEU A 473 -8.22 21.89 -1.15
N LYS A 474 -7.73 20.78 -1.66
CA LYS A 474 -8.52 19.77 -2.39
C LYS A 474 -8.57 18.48 -1.60
N ILE A 475 -9.71 17.81 -1.66
CA ILE A 475 -9.99 16.56 -0.97
C ILE A 475 -10.50 15.59 -2.02
N TYR A 476 -9.79 14.49 -2.25
CA TYR A 476 -10.20 13.47 -3.21
C TYR A 476 -10.58 12.20 -2.46
N LEU A 477 -11.77 11.70 -2.73
CA LEU A 477 -12.34 10.55 -2.05
C LEU A 477 -12.66 9.47 -3.06
N ASN A 478 -12.27 8.24 -2.73
CA ASN A 478 -12.57 7.10 -3.56
C ASN A 478 -14.07 6.76 -3.51
N THR A 479 -14.74 6.73 -4.67
CA THR A 479 -16.11 6.21 -4.78
C THR A 479 -16.14 4.75 -5.21
N LEU A 480 -15.03 4.21 -5.70
CA LEU A 480 -14.87 2.81 -6.06
C LEU A 480 -14.36 1.99 -4.91
N HIS A 481 -15.25 1.10 -4.51
CA HIS A 481 -14.83 -0.27 -4.49
C HIS A 481 -15.88 -1.06 -5.26
N ARG A 482 -15.48 -1.79 -6.31
CA ARG A 482 -16.40 -2.67 -7.08
C ARG A 482 -17.17 -3.63 -6.17
N THR A 483 -16.62 -3.88 -5.00
CA THR A 483 -17.14 -4.77 -3.96
C THR A 483 -17.94 -4.04 -2.86
N LEU A 484 -17.83 -2.71 -2.71
CA LEU A 484 -18.67 -1.94 -1.77
C LEU A 484 -20.02 -1.54 -2.40
N GLY A 485 -20.11 -1.54 -3.73
CA GLY A 485 -21.33 -1.16 -4.44
C GLY A 485 -21.73 0.31 -4.27
N GLY A 486 -22.92 0.65 -4.79
CA GLY A 486 -23.59 1.93 -4.49
C GLY A 486 -22.86 3.20 -4.92
N GLY A 487 -21.92 3.16 -5.87
CA GLY A 487 -21.10 4.31 -6.25
C GLY A 487 -21.93 5.55 -6.62
N ARG A 488 -22.92 5.39 -7.53
CA ARG A 488 -23.82 6.48 -7.93
C ARG A 488 -24.70 6.98 -6.78
N ALA A 489 -25.35 6.09 -6.05
CA ALA A 489 -26.20 6.47 -4.92
C ALA A 489 -25.44 7.27 -3.86
N ARG A 490 -24.16 6.95 -3.63
CA ARG A 490 -23.29 7.69 -2.72
C ARG A 490 -22.89 9.06 -3.25
N ILE A 491 -22.66 9.19 -4.55
CA ILE A 491 -22.45 10.52 -5.17
C ILE A 491 -23.70 11.37 -4.97
N ASP A 492 -24.88 10.86 -5.31
CA ASP A 492 -26.13 11.61 -5.18
C ASP A 492 -26.36 12.05 -3.72
N ALA A 493 -26.19 11.14 -2.75
CA ALA A 493 -26.31 11.44 -1.33
C ALA A 493 -25.25 12.43 -0.83
N ALA A 494 -24.02 12.37 -1.34
CA ALA A 494 -22.96 13.31 -0.98
C ALA A 494 -23.21 14.71 -1.54
N LEU A 495 -23.73 14.81 -2.78
CA LEU A 495 -24.11 16.09 -3.37
C LEU A 495 -25.24 16.75 -2.57
N ASP A 496 -26.28 15.98 -2.23
CA ASP A 496 -27.38 16.44 -1.38
C ASP A 496 -26.88 16.90 0.00
N ALA A 497 -26.06 16.08 0.66
CA ALA A 497 -25.52 16.37 1.98
C ALA A 497 -24.61 17.62 2.03
N ALA A 498 -23.94 17.97 0.92
CA ALA A 498 -23.16 19.20 0.81
C ALA A 498 -23.95 20.41 0.28
N GLY A 499 -25.26 20.23 0.02
CA GLY A 499 -26.15 21.25 -0.52
C GLY A 499 -25.77 21.67 -1.95
N PHE A 500 -25.36 20.72 -2.79
CA PHE A 500 -25.13 20.95 -4.22
C PHE A 500 -26.41 20.67 -4.99
N ALA A 501 -26.82 21.60 -5.85
CA ALA A 501 -27.94 21.35 -6.75
C ALA A 501 -27.60 20.24 -7.76
N VAL A 502 -28.59 19.40 -8.05
CA VAL A 502 -28.46 18.29 -9.02
C VAL A 502 -29.50 18.48 -10.13
N SER A 503 -29.11 19.17 -11.20
CA SER A 503 -30.00 19.46 -12.33
C SER A 503 -30.38 18.19 -13.12
N ASN A 504 -31.48 18.24 -13.87
CA ASN A 504 -31.89 17.13 -14.76
C ASN A 504 -30.83 16.84 -15.83
N ARG A 505 -30.13 17.88 -16.30
CA ARG A 505 -29.01 17.74 -17.25
C ARG A 505 -27.87 16.95 -16.60
N LEU A 506 -27.50 17.28 -15.36
CA LEU A 506 -26.48 16.54 -14.61
C LEU A 506 -26.86 15.08 -14.39
N ARG A 507 -28.10 14.78 -13.95
CA ARG A 507 -28.57 13.39 -13.77
C ARG A 507 -28.42 12.59 -15.06
N ARG A 508 -28.88 13.14 -16.19
CA ARG A 508 -28.75 12.50 -17.50
C ARG A 508 -27.29 12.24 -17.88
N MET A 509 -26.38 13.19 -17.63
CA MET A 509 -24.95 13.00 -17.89
C MET A 509 -24.36 11.86 -17.03
N LEU A 510 -24.71 11.82 -15.74
CA LEU A 510 -24.24 10.76 -14.85
C LEU A 510 -24.79 9.39 -15.25
N ASP A 511 -26.04 9.29 -15.72
CA ASP A 511 -26.62 8.03 -16.21
C ASP A 511 -25.89 7.51 -17.46
N LEU A 512 -25.51 8.40 -18.37
CA LEU A 512 -24.69 8.04 -19.53
C LEU A 512 -23.29 7.56 -19.12
N LEU A 513 -22.72 8.14 -18.06
CA LEU A 513 -21.43 7.75 -17.52
C LEU A 513 -21.47 6.40 -16.80
N ASP A 514 -22.53 6.13 -16.04
CA ASP A 514 -22.77 4.84 -15.38
C ASP A 514 -22.93 3.72 -16.43
N GLN A 515 -23.48 4.00 -17.61
CA GLN A 515 -23.58 3.04 -18.72
C GLN A 515 -22.23 2.77 -19.41
N ALA A 516 -21.32 3.74 -19.42
CA ALA A 516 -20.06 3.68 -20.16
C ALA A 516 -18.85 3.29 -19.31
N GLY A 517 -18.99 3.31 -17.99
CA GLY A 517 -17.89 3.18 -17.05
C GLY A 517 -18.38 3.09 -15.61
N PHE A 518 -17.62 3.67 -14.69
CA PHE A 518 -17.98 3.68 -13.28
C PHE A 518 -17.45 4.93 -12.55
N PRO A 519 -18.16 5.40 -11.51
CA PRO A 519 -17.74 6.56 -10.73
C PRO A 519 -16.47 6.22 -9.95
N GLN A 520 -15.37 6.93 -10.21
CA GLN A 520 -14.05 6.67 -9.64
C GLN A 520 -13.78 7.44 -8.35
N GLU A 521 -14.09 8.73 -8.37
CA GLU A 521 -13.63 9.67 -7.37
C GLU A 521 -14.62 10.84 -7.26
N VAL A 522 -14.75 11.39 -6.06
CA VAL A 522 -15.32 12.72 -5.84
C VAL A 522 -14.22 13.61 -5.29
N GLY A 523 -13.98 14.72 -5.98
CA GLY A 523 -13.06 15.76 -5.54
C GLY A 523 -13.82 16.96 -5.02
N PHE A 524 -13.58 17.35 -3.77
CA PHE A 524 -13.99 18.65 -3.25
C PHE A 524 -12.82 19.63 -3.22
N ALA A 525 -13.12 20.92 -3.24
CA ALA A 525 -12.13 21.95 -2.97
C ALA A 525 -12.70 23.00 -2.02
N LEU A 526 -11.85 23.49 -1.12
CA LEU A 526 -12.06 24.60 -0.22
C LEU A 526 -11.17 25.77 -0.65
N GLY A 527 -11.72 26.97 -0.71
CA GLY A 527 -11.01 28.20 -0.99
C GLY A 527 -11.40 29.32 -0.02
N GLY A 528 -10.79 30.49 -0.19
CA GLY A 528 -11.11 31.66 0.62
C GLY A 528 -12.60 32.04 0.57
N GLN A 529 -13.07 32.71 1.61
CA GLN A 529 -14.49 33.08 1.79
C GLN A 529 -15.44 31.87 1.78
N ASP A 530 -15.01 30.75 2.37
CA ASP A 530 -15.79 29.52 2.50
C ASP A 530 -16.30 28.95 1.17
N GLN A 531 -15.60 29.26 0.07
CA GLN A 531 -15.94 28.74 -1.25
C GLN A 531 -15.73 27.22 -1.28
N VAL A 532 -16.77 26.50 -1.71
CA VAL A 532 -16.70 25.07 -1.97
C VAL A 532 -16.87 24.80 -3.46
N ALA A 533 -16.14 23.82 -3.98
CA ALA A 533 -16.35 23.29 -5.32
C ALA A 533 -16.39 21.76 -5.27
N CYS A 534 -17.09 21.16 -6.22
CA CYS A 534 -17.15 19.71 -6.39
C CYS A 534 -16.81 19.32 -7.83
N LYS A 535 -16.10 18.22 -7.97
CA LYS A 535 -15.77 17.58 -9.23
C LYS A 535 -16.01 16.09 -9.12
N LEU A 536 -16.78 15.55 -10.05
CA LEU A 536 -17.10 14.13 -10.15
C LEU A 536 -16.18 13.50 -11.19
N TYR A 537 -15.61 12.34 -10.90
CA TYR A 537 -14.70 11.64 -11.80
C TYR A 537 -15.21 10.23 -12.07
N TYR A 538 -15.12 9.83 -13.34
CA TYR A 538 -15.53 8.53 -13.84
C TYR A 538 -14.39 7.90 -14.63
N GLU A 539 -14.26 6.58 -14.52
CA GLU A 539 -13.36 5.79 -15.36
C GLU A 539 -14.18 5.08 -16.43
N LEU A 540 -13.81 5.27 -17.69
CA LEU A 540 -14.48 4.70 -18.85
C LEU A 540 -13.74 3.48 -19.39
N HIS A 541 -14.49 2.55 -20.01
CA HIS A 541 -13.95 1.40 -20.74
C HIS A 541 -13.36 1.80 -22.10
N GLY A 542 -12.36 2.67 -22.09
CA GLY A 542 -11.81 3.28 -23.29
C GLY A 542 -12.39 4.64 -23.63
N TRP A 543 -11.65 5.41 -24.42
CA TRP A 543 -12.10 6.68 -24.95
C TRP A 543 -13.36 6.53 -25.83
N ARG A 544 -14.41 7.33 -25.53
CA ARG A 544 -15.72 7.30 -26.19
C ARG A 544 -16.10 8.68 -26.77
N PRO A 545 -15.67 9.03 -28.01
CA PRO A 545 -15.92 10.37 -28.57
C PRO A 545 -17.42 10.72 -28.68
N ALA A 546 -18.27 9.80 -29.14
CA ALA A 546 -19.72 10.03 -29.25
C ALA A 546 -20.40 10.30 -27.89
N LEU A 547 -19.92 9.68 -26.82
CA LEU A 547 -20.39 9.96 -25.47
C LEU A 547 -20.02 11.39 -25.05
N ILE A 548 -18.80 11.83 -25.35
CA ILE A 548 -18.34 13.19 -25.04
C ILE A 548 -19.11 14.24 -25.82
N GLU A 549 -19.38 14.00 -27.10
CA GLU A 549 -20.27 14.85 -27.91
C GLU A 549 -21.66 14.99 -27.27
N THR A 550 -22.23 13.86 -26.85
CA THR A 550 -23.53 13.84 -26.16
C THR A 550 -23.48 14.62 -24.85
N ILE A 551 -22.46 14.39 -24.01
CA ILE A 551 -22.27 15.12 -22.75
C ILE A 551 -22.11 16.63 -23.03
N LEU A 552 -21.27 17.04 -23.98
CA LEU A 552 -21.09 18.45 -24.34
C LEU A 552 -22.41 19.11 -24.75
N SER A 553 -23.25 18.43 -25.52
CA SER A 553 -24.59 18.93 -25.91
C SER A 553 -25.57 19.10 -24.75
N LEU A 554 -25.29 18.48 -23.59
CA LEU A 554 -26.06 18.65 -22.36
C LEU A 554 -25.50 19.77 -21.47
N THR A 555 -24.44 20.45 -21.91
CA THR A 555 -23.82 21.58 -21.23
C THR A 555 -23.92 22.85 -22.07
N ASP A 556 -23.65 23.99 -21.45
CA ASP A 556 -23.50 25.27 -22.17
C ASP A 556 -22.01 25.53 -22.54
N LEU A 557 -21.16 24.50 -22.46
CA LEU A 557 -19.74 24.60 -22.82
C LEU A 557 -19.57 24.61 -24.35
N PRO A 558 -18.46 25.18 -24.87
CA PRO A 558 -18.17 25.13 -26.30
C PRO A 558 -18.15 23.69 -26.84
N ALA A 559 -19.03 23.39 -27.80
CA ALA A 559 -19.18 22.07 -28.41
C ALA A 559 -18.03 21.79 -29.41
N ARG A 560 -16.87 21.39 -28.87
CA ARG A 560 -15.64 21.09 -29.63
C ARG A 560 -15.03 19.77 -29.15
N PRO A 561 -15.65 18.61 -29.42
CA PRO A 561 -15.19 17.31 -28.93
C PRO A 561 -13.73 16.99 -29.31
N GLU A 562 -13.24 17.54 -30.42
CA GLU A 562 -11.89 17.38 -30.92
C GLU A 562 -10.81 17.89 -29.96
N VAL A 563 -11.11 18.90 -29.13
CA VAL A 563 -10.14 19.44 -28.16
C VAL A 563 -10.02 18.56 -26.92
N LEU A 564 -10.96 17.64 -26.69
CA LEU A 564 -10.95 16.69 -25.59
C LEU A 564 -10.31 15.34 -25.97
N LYS A 565 -9.75 15.23 -27.18
CA LYS A 565 -9.12 14.01 -27.66
C LYS A 565 -7.89 13.68 -26.78
N PRO A 566 -7.84 12.51 -26.12
CA PRO A 566 -6.72 12.11 -25.27
C PRO A 566 -5.56 11.57 -26.12
N GLU A 567 -4.95 12.44 -26.92
CA GLU A 567 -3.79 12.10 -27.76
C GLU A 567 -2.63 13.04 -27.54
N ILE A 568 -1.43 12.46 -27.55
CA ILE A 568 -0.17 13.18 -27.66
C ILE A 568 0.59 12.51 -28.81
N PRO A 569 0.78 13.17 -29.96
CA PRO A 569 1.41 12.57 -31.13
C PRO A 569 2.74 11.88 -30.80
N GLY A 570 2.85 10.60 -31.20
CA GLY A 570 4.03 9.77 -30.93
C GLY A 570 4.11 9.18 -29.51
N LEU A 571 3.26 9.58 -28.57
CA LEU A 571 3.22 9.03 -27.21
C LEU A 571 1.92 8.24 -26.96
N ILE A 572 0.77 8.86 -27.26
CA ILE A 572 -0.56 8.31 -27.01
C ILE A 572 -1.39 8.45 -28.28
N ARG A 573 -1.68 7.31 -28.91
CA ARG A 573 -2.48 7.22 -30.15
C ARG A 573 -3.96 6.99 -29.79
N ALA A 574 -4.93 7.46 -30.59
CA ALA A 574 -6.36 7.17 -30.38
C ALA A 574 -6.64 5.68 -30.19
N GLY A 575 -5.99 4.82 -30.98
CA GLY A 575 -6.16 3.38 -30.89
C GLY A 575 -5.78 2.83 -29.50
N LEU A 576 -4.73 3.40 -28.88
CA LEU A 576 -4.34 3.06 -27.52
C LEU A 576 -5.35 3.63 -26.52
N ALA A 577 -5.72 4.91 -26.63
CA ALA A 577 -6.68 5.55 -25.74
C ALA A 577 -8.08 4.89 -25.78
N ARG A 578 -8.49 4.31 -26.91
CA ARG A 578 -9.75 3.53 -27.03
C ARG A 578 -9.68 2.16 -26.33
N LYS A 579 -8.49 1.61 -26.12
CA LYS A 579 -8.28 0.31 -25.45
C LYS A 579 -7.88 0.46 -23.98
N SER A 580 -7.19 1.55 -23.65
CA SER A 580 -6.78 1.90 -22.29
C SER A 580 -7.92 2.53 -21.52
N ARG A 581 -7.92 2.37 -20.20
CA ARG A 581 -8.84 3.11 -19.32
C ARG A 581 -8.64 4.62 -19.53
N SER A 582 -9.74 5.36 -19.68
CA SER A 582 -9.73 6.82 -19.81
C SER A 582 -10.60 7.43 -18.72
N GLY A 583 -10.13 8.49 -18.08
CA GLY A 583 -10.92 9.23 -17.10
C GLY A 583 -11.76 10.30 -17.76
N ILE A 584 -12.89 10.63 -17.15
CA ILE A 584 -13.69 11.82 -17.45
C ILE A 584 -14.06 12.51 -16.13
N GLY A 585 -14.08 13.84 -16.11
CA GLY A 585 -14.45 14.59 -14.92
C GLY A 585 -15.40 15.75 -15.22
N LEU A 586 -16.36 15.96 -14.33
CA LEU A 586 -17.38 17.01 -14.39
C LEU A 586 -17.20 17.95 -13.19
N ARG A 587 -16.86 19.22 -13.41
CA ARG A 587 -16.91 20.23 -12.34
C ARG A 587 -18.31 20.85 -12.32
N ILE A 588 -18.96 20.78 -11.18
CA ILE A 588 -20.35 21.25 -11.02
C ILE A 588 -20.41 22.59 -10.30
N ASP A 589 -21.33 23.43 -10.75
CA ASP A 589 -21.75 24.64 -10.06
C ASP A 589 -22.55 24.26 -8.81
N PRO A 590 -22.17 24.71 -7.61
CA PRO A 590 -22.87 24.33 -6.38
C PRO A 590 -24.31 24.82 -6.32
N VAL A 591 -24.66 25.92 -7.01
CA VAL A 591 -25.97 26.55 -6.92
C VAL A 591 -26.91 26.03 -7.99
N THR A 592 -26.44 25.94 -9.23
CA THR A 592 -27.30 25.54 -10.36
C THR A 592 -27.25 24.05 -10.68
N GLY A 593 -26.17 23.37 -10.26
CA GLY A 593 -25.90 21.99 -10.65
C GLY A 593 -25.45 21.84 -12.10
N ASP A 594 -25.16 22.94 -12.79
CA ASP A 594 -24.65 22.90 -14.16
C ASP A 594 -23.17 22.52 -14.19
N VAL A 595 -22.76 21.84 -15.26
CA VAL A 595 -21.35 21.48 -15.47
C VAL A 595 -20.59 22.68 -16.04
N ARG A 596 -19.65 23.20 -15.26
CA ARG A 596 -18.80 24.36 -15.59
C ARG A 596 -17.48 23.97 -16.27
N GLU A 597 -17.05 22.72 -16.08
CA GLU A 597 -15.85 22.18 -16.72
C GLU A 597 -16.07 20.71 -17.08
N LEU A 598 -15.72 20.34 -18.31
CA LEU A 598 -15.66 18.96 -18.76
C LEU A 598 -14.20 18.59 -19.02
N MET A 599 -13.73 17.53 -18.38
CA MET A 599 -12.35 17.07 -18.44
C MET A 599 -12.29 15.64 -18.96
N VAL A 600 -11.29 15.33 -19.78
CA VAL A 600 -10.88 13.98 -20.16
C VAL A 600 -9.46 13.74 -19.69
N ALA A 601 -9.20 12.56 -19.12
CA ALA A 601 -7.90 12.16 -18.59
C ALA A 601 -7.39 10.88 -19.28
N CYS A 602 -6.09 10.79 -19.48
CA CYS A 602 -5.43 9.58 -19.95
C CYS A 602 -4.10 9.39 -19.23
N ALA A 603 -3.86 8.18 -18.74
CA ALA A 603 -2.57 7.81 -18.17
C ALA A 603 -1.51 7.77 -19.26
N PHE A 604 -0.27 8.10 -18.92
CA PHE A 604 0.86 7.83 -19.79
C PHE A 604 1.12 6.31 -19.83
N PRO A 605 1.43 5.74 -21.00
CA PRO A 605 1.81 4.34 -21.09
C PRO A 605 3.16 4.11 -20.39
N THR A 606 3.46 2.85 -20.04
CA THR A 606 4.80 2.47 -19.61
C THR A 606 5.82 2.97 -20.64
N PRO A 607 6.85 3.72 -20.22
CA PRO A 607 7.69 4.48 -21.14
C PRO A 607 8.55 3.52 -21.95
N LEU A 608 8.33 3.53 -23.27
CA LEU A 608 9.20 2.88 -24.26
C LEU A 608 10.28 3.83 -24.80
N LEU A 609 10.25 5.09 -24.35
CA LEU A 609 11.12 6.16 -24.82
C LEU A 609 11.93 6.73 -23.65
N PRO A 610 13.15 7.21 -23.90
CA PRO A 610 13.89 8.01 -22.93
C PRO A 610 13.09 9.22 -22.45
N LEU A 611 13.36 9.65 -21.23
CA LEU A 611 12.63 10.76 -20.59
C LEU A 611 12.73 12.06 -21.40
N HIS A 612 13.92 12.43 -21.88
CA HIS A 612 14.13 13.65 -22.65
C HIS A 612 13.30 13.67 -23.95
N GLU A 613 13.14 12.53 -24.62
CA GLU A 613 12.33 12.41 -25.82
C GLU A 613 10.83 12.53 -25.50
N THR A 614 10.39 11.97 -24.37
CA THR A 614 9.03 12.17 -23.87
C THR A 614 8.75 13.65 -23.60
N VAL A 615 9.67 14.34 -22.92
CA VAL A 615 9.57 15.79 -22.64
C VAL A 615 9.47 16.60 -23.93
N ARG A 616 10.34 16.35 -24.90
CA ARG A 616 10.35 17.04 -26.20
C ARG A 616 9.04 16.84 -26.98
N ARG A 617 8.47 15.63 -26.97
CA ARG A 617 7.18 15.34 -27.63
C ARG A 617 6.02 16.07 -26.96
N VAL A 618 5.99 16.09 -25.63
CA VAL A 618 4.97 16.83 -24.88
C VAL A 618 5.08 18.33 -25.15
N GLU A 619 6.29 18.89 -25.13
CA GLU A 619 6.52 20.30 -25.46
C GLU A 619 6.04 20.64 -26.88
N THR A 620 6.45 19.84 -27.88
CA THR A 620 6.06 20.04 -29.28
C THR A 620 4.54 19.99 -29.44
N TRP A 621 3.89 19.07 -28.73
CA TRP A 621 2.44 18.96 -28.73
C TRP A 621 1.76 20.17 -28.09
N LEU A 622 2.21 20.64 -26.92
CA LEU A 622 1.68 21.86 -26.30
C LEU A 622 1.78 23.07 -27.26
N ARG A 623 2.93 23.24 -27.91
CA ARG A 623 3.13 24.32 -28.89
C ARG A 623 2.21 24.18 -30.10
N SER A 624 1.96 22.96 -30.60
CA SER A 624 1.02 22.73 -31.71
C SER A 624 -0.44 23.00 -31.32
N GLN A 625 -0.74 23.01 -30.02
CA GLN A 625 -2.00 23.46 -29.45
C GLN A 625 -2.04 25.00 -29.25
N GLY A 626 -0.94 25.73 -29.47
CA GLY A 626 -0.86 27.15 -29.13
C GLY A 626 -0.79 27.40 -27.61
N ASP A 627 -0.51 26.36 -26.83
CA ASP A 627 -0.24 26.49 -25.39
C ASP A 627 1.23 26.87 -25.17
N ASP A 628 1.50 27.66 -24.13
CA ASP A 628 2.87 27.95 -23.68
C ASP A 628 3.38 26.80 -22.78
N PRO A 629 4.46 26.09 -23.17
CA PRO A 629 5.02 25.01 -22.36
C PRO A 629 5.89 25.49 -21.19
N ALA A 630 6.07 26.79 -20.95
CA ALA A 630 6.99 27.32 -19.95
C ALA A 630 6.78 26.73 -18.54
N ALA A 631 5.54 26.70 -18.05
CA ALA A 631 5.21 26.15 -16.74
C ALA A 631 5.51 24.63 -16.66
N TYR A 632 5.22 23.90 -17.74
CA TYR A 632 5.54 22.47 -17.84
C TYR A 632 7.05 22.23 -17.78
N LEU A 633 7.82 22.94 -18.60
CA LEU A 633 9.28 22.80 -18.65
C LEU A 633 9.95 23.22 -17.34
N ALA A 634 9.42 24.24 -16.66
CA ALA A 634 9.90 24.65 -15.34
C ALA A 634 9.71 23.54 -14.30
N LEU A 635 8.52 22.93 -14.26
CA LEU A 635 8.27 21.81 -13.35
C LEU A 635 9.12 20.59 -13.68
N VAL A 636 9.28 20.24 -14.98
CA VAL A 636 10.20 19.17 -15.40
C VAL A 636 11.61 19.43 -14.88
N ARG A 637 12.17 20.63 -15.06
CA ARG A 637 13.50 20.98 -14.55
C ARG A 637 13.61 20.84 -13.03
N ALA A 638 12.58 21.25 -12.28
CA ALA A 638 12.56 21.13 -10.83
C ALA A 638 12.59 19.68 -10.34
N LEU A 639 11.98 18.76 -11.10
CA LEU A 639 11.90 17.34 -10.78
C LEU A 639 13.10 16.55 -11.33
N LEU A 640 13.68 16.94 -12.47
CA LEU A 640 14.78 16.24 -13.14
C LEU A 640 15.99 15.99 -12.22
N SER A 641 16.27 16.89 -11.28
CA SER A 641 17.37 16.72 -10.31
C SER A 641 17.20 15.52 -9.39
N THR A 642 16.00 14.95 -9.30
CA THR A 642 15.72 13.75 -8.51
C THR A 642 15.90 12.43 -9.28
N TRP A 643 16.00 12.47 -10.61
CA TRP A 643 15.97 11.27 -11.46
C TRP A 643 17.38 10.74 -11.79
N PRO A 644 17.68 9.44 -11.60
CA PRO A 644 19.05 8.91 -11.59
C PRO A 644 19.70 8.62 -12.96
N ASP A 645 18.98 8.63 -14.08
CA ASP A 645 19.57 8.58 -15.42
C ASP A 645 18.52 9.02 -16.47
N GLN A 646 18.82 10.04 -17.27
CA GLN A 646 17.89 10.60 -18.26
C GLN A 646 17.90 9.82 -19.59
N HIS A 647 18.82 8.87 -19.74
CA HIS A 647 19.07 8.15 -20.99
C HIS A 647 18.46 6.74 -21.02
N LEU A 648 18.12 6.16 -19.86
CA LEU A 648 17.45 4.87 -19.78
C LEU A 648 15.91 5.00 -19.90
N PRO A 649 15.20 3.95 -20.35
CA PRO A 649 13.76 3.81 -20.17
C PRO A 649 13.47 3.70 -18.66
N THR A 650 13.41 4.85 -18.00
CA THR A 650 13.16 4.96 -16.56
C THR A 650 11.66 4.86 -16.27
N PRO A 651 11.24 4.60 -15.02
CA PRO A 651 9.85 4.73 -14.62
C PRO A 651 9.23 6.05 -15.16
N ALA A 652 7.94 6.09 -15.50
CA ALA A 652 7.39 7.29 -16.16
C ALA A 652 7.42 8.52 -15.23
N MET A 653 8.17 9.59 -15.52
CA MET A 653 8.00 10.86 -14.80
C MET A 653 6.57 11.39 -14.98
N HIS A 654 6.01 11.24 -16.17
CA HIS A 654 4.64 11.58 -16.49
C HIS A 654 3.70 10.47 -16.06
N SER A 655 2.71 10.80 -15.21
CA SER A 655 1.73 9.82 -14.74
C SER A 655 0.45 9.87 -15.57
N LEU A 656 -0.13 11.05 -15.74
CA LEU A 656 -1.35 11.28 -16.52
C LEU A 656 -1.33 12.67 -17.18
N PHE A 657 -2.21 12.88 -18.14
CA PHE A 657 -2.57 14.22 -18.60
C PHE A 657 -4.08 14.37 -18.73
N THR A 658 -4.54 15.62 -18.76
CA THR A 658 -5.94 15.95 -18.98
C THR A 658 -6.10 17.03 -20.05
N GLN A 659 -7.20 16.96 -20.78
CA GLN A 659 -7.75 18.05 -21.59
C GLN A 659 -9.05 18.50 -20.92
N THR A 660 -9.21 19.80 -20.70
CA THR A 660 -10.39 20.38 -20.05
C THR A 660 -10.99 21.48 -20.90
N VAL A 661 -12.30 21.48 -21.08
CA VAL A 661 -13.06 22.57 -21.70
C VAL A 661 -13.84 23.31 -20.63
N THR A 662 -13.81 24.63 -20.70
CA THR A 662 -14.53 25.57 -19.83
C THR A 662 -15.14 26.67 -20.69
N HIS A 663 -16.02 27.51 -20.13
CA HIS A 663 -16.46 28.74 -20.82
C HIS A 663 -15.33 29.72 -21.13
N LYS A 664 -14.20 29.64 -20.42
CA LYS A 664 -13.00 30.47 -20.65
C LYS A 664 -12.06 29.89 -21.71
N GLY A 665 -12.43 28.77 -22.33
CA GLY A 665 -11.62 28.05 -23.29
C GLY A 665 -11.06 26.74 -22.76
N ARG A 666 -10.07 26.21 -23.47
CA ARG A 666 -9.45 24.92 -23.20
C ARG A 666 -8.24 25.02 -22.28
N ARG A 667 -7.94 23.95 -21.56
CA ARG A 667 -6.76 23.82 -20.71
C ARG A 667 -6.19 22.42 -20.79
N THR A 668 -4.87 22.32 -20.78
CA THR A 668 -4.14 21.06 -20.68
C THR A 668 -3.53 20.97 -19.29
N ALA A 669 -3.71 19.86 -18.57
CA ALA A 669 -2.92 19.61 -17.36
C ALA A 669 -2.02 18.39 -17.55
N LEU A 670 -0.76 18.50 -17.14
CA LEU A 670 0.22 17.42 -17.16
C LEU A 670 0.60 17.09 -15.72
N TYR A 671 0.59 15.81 -15.38
CA TYR A 671 0.87 15.32 -14.03
C TYR A 671 2.22 14.63 -14.03
N LEU A 672 3.06 15.04 -13.09
CA LEU A 672 4.46 14.65 -13.01
C LEU A 672 4.80 14.18 -11.61
N ARG A 673 5.63 13.15 -11.51
CA ARG A 673 6.04 12.57 -10.25
C ARG A 673 7.53 12.77 -9.99
N PRO A 674 7.92 13.02 -8.73
CA PRO A 674 9.33 13.03 -8.37
C PRO A 674 9.92 11.63 -8.41
N PHE A 675 11.24 11.51 -8.29
CA PHE A 675 11.92 10.25 -8.01
C PHE A 675 12.53 10.30 -6.60
N LEU A 676 12.60 9.17 -5.91
CA LEU A 676 13.23 9.08 -4.58
C LEU A 676 14.42 8.13 -4.65
N GLN A 677 15.62 8.64 -4.43
CA GLN A 677 16.83 7.79 -4.38
C GLN A 677 16.66 6.69 -3.31
N GLY A 678 17.01 5.45 -3.67
CA GLY A 678 16.74 4.25 -2.86
C GLY A 678 15.47 3.50 -3.26
N SER A 679 14.62 4.06 -4.13
CA SER A 679 13.57 3.32 -4.82
C SER A 679 14.16 2.47 -5.95
N ALA A 680 14.84 1.38 -5.64
CA ALA A 680 14.98 0.32 -6.61
C ALA A 680 13.57 -0.29 -6.80
N GLU A 681 12.73 0.31 -7.66
CA GLU A 681 11.60 -0.42 -8.20
C GLU A 681 12.18 -1.65 -8.91
N PRO A 682 11.78 -2.88 -8.57
CA PRO A 682 11.92 -3.96 -9.55
C PRO A 682 11.24 -3.48 -10.83
N ALA A 683 11.92 -3.63 -11.98
CA ALA A 683 11.46 -3.10 -13.26
C ALA A 683 9.95 -3.38 -13.45
N PRO A 684 9.15 -2.38 -13.88
CA PRO A 684 7.72 -2.56 -14.03
C PRO A 684 7.42 -3.69 -15.03
N VAL A 685 6.62 -4.67 -14.58
CA VAL A 685 6.00 -5.72 -15.40
C VAL A 685 4.94 -5.13 -16.32
#